data_AF-A0A965J6B7-F1
#
_entry.id   AF-A0A965J6B7-F1
#
_cell.length_a   1.000
_cell.length_b   1.000
_cell.length_c   1.000
_cell.angle_alpha   90.00
_cell.angle_beta   90.00
_cell.angle_gamma   90.00
#
_symmetry.space_group_name_H-M   'P 1'
#
loop_
_entity.id
_entity.type
_entity.pdbx_description
1 polymer ?
#
loop_
_entity_poly.entity_id
_entity_poly.type
_entity_poly.pdbx_seq_one_letter_code
_entity_poly.pdbx_strand_id
1 'polypeptide(L)'
;MSKISLQGKTAPILSLSDLNFIRRIIVKNWWILILLPLIAYVLGYLYTYRLTIVHKASTEFLIQSDDMYYKNNLVTDANFVNYSTYIDNSNEQRIIQSYDLISEVVTQLKAKLEVSYFIVGKVKTIEQFNGMPFLVEVSSMGPNFYELPFFLKIINSDKYELSYIVNNETKKIIGFFNKTLVTTDFIFNIHASDYNKQFQNNTLQNMLYKFQIHSNEKLISDIRSNLIIENPEYTQILKISLKDILWERAVLVLDTLYNVYSRSKLKSKLELNDRTLDFIDKQLSDITSSLRTIEDTLQNFKTKQSIIDLEWEKNDLFSKIADYDKMKSEVQLELRALKDLEYYIIQDKDPSFLPPSMYVFEKTGFMNRAVSELYEKQIELSRLTGNSTTDNPSVIDLKATIKSTKQNLLTYIVNARNAAFQRIQNIEMEVNAYTYNAKHIPTKQRGIVDIQRKSKVSEDLYNFLLEKKASTKIAKASIVPEVKLIESPRYVGVDSPNIPAIEKQFVTTGFFIAILIVIMRFVFFTKIESVEQLKEVSLLPLIGGLPKIKNQETEGIVTNEIPNSKISEAFRNLRTNLKYINVESELKTILVTSHAPGEGKTFTSVNLANILAKTGKKTIILELDLHKPRVFQRFGYNAPEKGITTYINGQHDINEIIIQSQIDNLFCMLAGPIPPNPSEYILSEKMHELILFVKKNYEFVVIDTPPAGILSDSLYLMQFVDTTIFVLNTKSATKRVVNFVNQIAETNKISTINLVLNEIRRASQRYYYKGYGYSYGYGYGYGYGNGYNNYGGYGGYGGYGGYRGYRNSETPKPPNT
;
A
#
# COMPACT_ATOMS: atom_id res chain seq x y z
N MET A 1 4.23 33.16 54.16
CA MET A 1 3.78 32.38 52.99
C MET A 1 4.83 31.32 52.70
N SER A 2 4.43 30.05 52.68
CA SER A 2 5.32 28.88 52.62
C SER A 2 5.50 28.34 51.20
N LYS A 3 6.65 27.71 50.95
CA LYS A 3 6.96 26.98 49.71
C LYS A 3 6.04 25.76 49.57
N ILE A 4 5.57 25.47 48.35
CA ILE A 4 5.05 24.15 47.98
C ILE A 4 5.94 23.60 46.86
N SER A 5 6.55 22.43 47.12
CA SER A 5 7.43 21.73 46.19
C SER A 5 6.67 20.65 45.42
N LEU A 6 6.62 20.77 44.09
CA LEU A 6 6.12 19.72 43.20
C LEU A 6 7.28 18.90 42.62
N GLN A 7 7.61 17.78 43.25
CA GLN A 7 8.44 16.73 42.63
C GLN A 7 7.53 15.68 41.98
N GLY A 8 7.22 15.87 40.70
CA GLY A 8 6.60 14.84 39.88
C GLY A 8 7.62 13.75 39.51
N LYS A 9 7.62 12.62 40.20
CA LYS A 9 8.35 11.42 39.76
C LYS A 9 7.62 10.81 38.57
N THR A 10 8.23 10.86 37.39
CA THR A 10 7.80 10.09 36.22
C THR A 10 8.04 8.60 36.48
N ALA A 11 6.97 7.85 36.76
CA ALA A 11 7.05 6.40 36.81
C ALA A 11 7.37 5.87 35.39
N PRO A 12 8.33 4.94 35.23
CA PRO A 12 8.60 4.34 33.93
C PRO A 12 7.38 3.52 33.48
N ILE A 13 7.00 3.69 32.20
CA ILE A 13 5.78 3.12 31.59
C ILE A 13 5.80 1.57 31.55
N LEU A 14 6.95 0.94 31.80
CA LEU A 14 7.14 -0.50 31.91
C LEU A 14 7.96 -0.83 33.15
N SER A 15 7.43 -1.68 34.03
CA SER A 15 8.17 -2.19 35.19
C SER A 15 8.98 -3.45 34.86
N LEU A 16 9.98 -3.76 35.68
CA LEU A 16 10.75 -5.02 35.57
C LEU A 16 9.87 -6.26 35.78
N SER A 17 8.74 -6.14 36.48
CA SER A 17 7.68 -7.16 36.58
C SER A 17 7.02 -7.42 35.22
N ASP A 18 6.64 -6.37 34.49
CA ASP A 18 5.95 -6.47 33.20
C ASP A 18 6.83 -7.11 32.12
N LEU A 19 8.12 -6.76 32.10
CA LEU A 19 9.10 -7.39 31.20
C LEU A 19 9.28 -8.89 31.48
N ASN A 20 9.31 -9.29 32.76
CA ASN A 20 9.38 -10.71 33.15
C ASN A 20 8.06 -11.45 32.85
N PHE A 21 6.93 -10.77 32.94
CA PHE A 21 5.61 -11.28 32.58
C PHE A 21 5.49 -11.55 31.07
N ILE A 22 5.81 -10.56 30.23
CA ILE A 22 5.85 -10.67 28.76
C ILE A 22 6.80 -11.81 28.33
N ARG A 23 8.02 -11.87 28.93
CA ARG A 23 9.00 -12.93 28.64
C ARG A 23 8.44 -14.34 28.90
N ARG A 24 7.69 -14.55 30.00
CA ARG A 24 7.10 -15.87 30.32
C ARG A 24 6.03 -16.28 29.30
N ILE A 25 5.22 -15.33 28.83
CA ILE A 25 4.19 -15.56 27.81
C ILE A 25 4.84 -15.97 26.49
N ILE A 26 5.87 -15.24 26.06
CA ILE A 26 6.64 -15.53 24.84
C ILE A 26 7.31 -16.91 24.93
N VAL A 27 8.05 -17.21 26.00
CA VAL A 27 8.78 -18.49 26.12
C VAL A 27 7.85 -19.71 26.17
N LYS A 28 6.61 -19.58 26.68
CA LYS A 28 5.64 -20.70 26.72
C LYS A 28 4.96 -20.97 25.37
N ASN A 29 4.87 -19.95 24.51
CA ASN A 29 4.12 -20.00 23.24
C ASN A 29 4.99 -19.63 22.00
N TRP A 30 6.33 -19.64 22.12
CA TRP A 30 7.27 -19.14 21.10
C TRP A 30 7.06 -19.76 19.71
N TRP A 31 6.71 -21.05 19.65
CA TRP A 31 6.42 -21.77 18.42
C TRP A 31 5.24 -21.17 17.64
N ILE A 32 4.22 -20.61 18.31
CA ILE A 32 3.07 -19.94 17.66
C ILE A 32 3.54 -18.67 16.92
N LEU A 33 4.45 -17.91 17.55
CA LEU A 33 4.98 -16.66 17.02
C LEU A 33 5.92 -16.86 15.82
N ILE A 34 6.42 -18.07 15.58
CA ILE A 34 7.26 -18.41 14.42
C ILE A 34 6.45 -19.14 13.34
N LEU A 35 5.62 -20.11 13.74
CA LEU A 35 4.90 -20.99 12.82
C LEU A 35 3.82 -20.24 12.02
N LEU A 36 3.07 -19.32 12.64
CA LEU A 36 2.01 -18.58 11.94
C LEU A 36 2.53 -17.58 10.90
N PRO A 37 3.55 -16.73 11.18
CA PRO A 37 4.17 -15.90 10.15
C PRO A 37 4.78 -16.71 9.00
N LEU A 38 5.35 -17.88 9.29
CA LEU A 38 5.92 -18.77 8.28
C LEU A 38 4.84 -19.40 7.38
N ILE A 39 3.72 -19.85 7.94
CA ILE A 39 2.56 -20.30 7.15
C ILE A 39 1.99 -19.14 6.32
N ALA A 40 1.87 -17.95 6.90
CA ALA A 40 1.39 -16.77 6.19
C ALA A 40 2.33 -16.37 5.02
N TYR A 41 3.65 -16.49 5.21
CA TYR A 41 4.63 -16.30 4.12
C TYR A 41 4.40 -17.30 2.97
N VAL A 42 4.26 -18.60 3.28
CA VAL A 42 4.00 -19.64 2.26
C VAL A 42 2.69 -19.38 1.52
N LEU A 43 1.63 -18.94 2.21
CA LEU A 43 0.36 -18.56 1.57
C LEU A 43 0.52 -17.31 0.69
N GLY A 44 1.25 -16.29 1.16
CA GLY A 44 1.57 -15.09 0.39
C GLY A 44 2.35 -15.40 -0.88
N TYR A 45 3.38 -16.26 -0.79
CA TYR A 45 4.19 -16.72 -1.92
C TYR A 45 3.36 -17.53 -2.94
N LEU A 46 2.49 -18.44 -2.47
CA LEU A 46 1.58 -19.19 -3.35
C LEU A 46 0.54 -18.28 -4.04
N TYR A 47 0.16 -17.18 -3.39
CA TYR A 47 -0.71 -16.16 -3.97
C TYR A 47 0.03 -15.32 -5.03
N THR A 48 1.21 -14.77 -4.71
CA THR A 48 2.01 -13.95 -5.63
C THR A 48 2.44 -14.74 -6.87
N TYR A 49 2.76 -16.03 -6.73
CA TYR A 49 3.09 -16.92 -7.86
C TYR A 49 1.98 -17.00 -8.94
N ARG A 50 0.71 -16.83 -8.55
CA ARG A 50 -0.44 -16.88 -9.49
C ARG A 50 -0.72 -15.56 -10.18
N LEU A 51 -0.25 -14.43 -9.64
CA LEU A 51 -0.56 -13.10 -10.20
C LEU A 51 0.11 -12.90 -11.57
N THR A 52 -0.58 -12.22 -12.47
CA THR A 52 0.01 -11.72 -13.73
C THR A 52 0.96 -10.56 -13.41
N ILE A 53 2.12 -10.55 -14.07
CA ILE A 53 3.13 -9.50 -13.89
C ILE A 53 2.90 -8.47 -14.99
N VAL A 54 2.83 -7.19 -14.62
CA VAL A 54 2.73 -6.05 -15.54
C VAL A 54 4.06 -5.32 -15.52
N HIS A 55 4.64 -5.21 -16.70
CA HIS A 55 5.89 -4.54 -17.00
C HIS A 55 5.63 -3.10 -17.44
N LYS A 56 6.59 -2.21 -17.20
CA LYS A 56 6.59 -0.82 -17.69
C LYS A 56 7.76 -0.62 -18.66
N ALA A 57 7.46 -0.07 -19.83
CA ALA A 57 8.46 0.50 -20.73
C ALA A 57 8.35 2.04 -20.70
N SER A 58 9.44 2.74 -20.96
CA SER A 58 9.44 4.21 -21.11
C SER A 58 10.36 4.69 -22.23
N THR A 59 10.08 5.90 -22.68
CA THR A 59 10.84 6.68 -23.67
C THR A 59 10.72 8.16 -23.32
N GLU A 60 11.68 8.98 -23.75
CA GLU A 60 11.68 10.42 -23.51
C GLU A 60 11.82 11.17 -24.83
N PHE A 61 10.86 12.06 -25.10
CA PHE A 61 10.81 12.90 -26.31
C PHE A 61 11.11 14.35 -25.92
N LEU A 62 12.01 15.00 -26.66
CA LEU A 62 12.16 16.45 -26.64
C LEU A 62 11.27 17.04 -27.74
N ILE A 63 10.35 17.92 -27.35
CA ILE A 63 9.50 18.69 -28.26
C ILE A 63 10.02 20.11 -28.32
N GLN A 64 10.51 20.55 -29.49
CA GLN A 64 10.88 21.94 -29.69
C GLN A 64 9.61 22.81 -29.76
N SER A 65 9.44 23.73 -28.82
CA SER A 65 8.38 24.74 -28.92
C SER A 65 8.83 25.94 -29.77
N ASP A 66 7.97 26.37 -30.71
CA ASP A 66 8.22 27.48 -31.65
C ASP A 66 8.40 28.86 -30.96
N ASP A 67 8.23 28.96 -29.63
CA ASP A 67 8.35 30.17 -28.82
C ASP A 67 9.72 30.87 -28.92
N MET A 68 10.76 30.16 -29.36
CA MET A 68 12.11 30.73 -29.44
C MET A 68 12.21 31.85 -30.49
N TYR A 69 11.33 31.90 -31.49
CA TYR A 69 11.26 33.02 -32.44
C TYR A 69 10.52 34.26 -31.86
N TYR A 70 9.63 34.06 -30.89
CA TYR A 70 8.83 35.14 -30.29
C TYR A 70 9.51 35.81 -29.10
N LYS A 71 10.39 35.11 -28.37
CA LYS A 71 11.10 35.69 -27.21
C LYS A 71 12.07 36.82 -27.57
N ASN A 72 12.68 36.80 -28.75
CA ASN A 72 13.61 37.84 -29.20
C ASN A 72 12.94 39.20 -29.51
N ASN A 73 11.61 39.27 -29.60
CA ASN A 73 10.86 40.52 -29.79
C ASN A 73 10.27 41.08 -28.48
N LEU A 74 10.65 40.53 -27.32
CA LEU A 74 10.25 41.01 -25.98
C LEU A 74 11.45 41.45 -25.13
N VAL A 75 12.45 42.09 -25.76
CA VAL A 75 13.62 42.66 -25.08
C VAL A 75 13.73 44.17 -25.37
N THR A 76 12.78 44.94 -24.85
CA THR A 76 12.89 46.42 -24.73
C THR A 76 12.29 46.95 -23.42
N ASP A 77 12.37 46.20 -22.32
CA ASP A 77 12.17 46.75 -20.96
C ASP A 77 12.99 45.96 -19.93
N ALA A 78 14.21 46.43 -19.70
CA ALA A 78 15.11 45.84 -18.71
C ALA A 78 14.75 46.34 -17.30
N ASN A 79 13.69 45.78 -16.68
CA ASN A 79 13.48 45.80 -15.21
C ASN A 79 12.24 45.00 -14.71
N PHE A 80 11.98 43.77 -15.19
CA PHE A 80 10.95 42.91 -14.58
C PHE A 80 11.41 41.50 -14.17
N VAL A 81 11.19 41.24 -12.88
CA VAL A 81 11.31 40.03 -12.06
C VAL A 81 11.35 38.68 -12.80
N ASN A 82 12.31 37.82 -12.40
CA ASN A 82 12.37 36.40 -12.73
C ASN A 82 11.13 35.62 -12.26
N TYR A 83 10.08 35.58 -13.09
CA TYR A 83 9.11 34.48 -13.05
C TYR A 83 9.60 33.36 -13.96
N SER A 84 9.90 32.20 -13.36
CA SER A 84 10.15 30.96 -14.09
C SER A 84 8.92 30.61 -14.95
N THR A 85 9.01 30.89 -16.25
CA THR A 85 7.93 30.61 -17.19
C THR A 85 7.86 29.11 -17.44
N TYR A 86 6.94 28.43 -16.75
CA TYR A 86 6.68 27.01 -16.97
C TYR A 86 6.23 26.75 -18.41
N ILE A 87 6.73 25.68 -19.03
CA ILE A 87 6.36 25.30 -20.40
C ILE A 87 5.16 24.36 -20.33
N ASP A 88 3.99 24.84 -20.79
CA ASP A 88 2.77 24.04 -20.81
C ASP A 88 2.69 23.18 -22.08
N ASN A 89 3.11 21.93 -21.95
CA ASN A 89 3.00 20.92 -23.01
C ASN A 89 1.68 20.11 -22.95
N SER A 90 0.66 20.55 -22.21
CA SER A 90 -0.60 19.79 -22.06
C SER A 90 -1.33 19.53 -23.38
N ASN A 91 -1.20 20.41 -24.36
CA ASN A 91 -1.70 20.19 -25.72
C ASN A 91 -1.03 18.98 -26.40
N GLU A 92 0.31 18.88 -26.33
CA GLU A 92 1.05 17.76 -26.92
C GLU A 92 0.77 16.44 -26.20
N GLN A 93 0.58 16.47 -24.86
CA GLN A 93 0.13 15.31 -24.10
C GLN A 93 -1.22 14.79 -24.61
N ARG A 94 -2.19 15.68 -24.87
CA ARG A 94 -3.50 15.32 -25.44
C ARG A 94 -3.39 14.79 -26.87
N ILE A 95 -2.52 15.38 -27.70
CA ILE A 95 -2.29 14.93 -29.09
C ILE A 95 -1.72 13.50 -29.10
N ILE A 96 -0.72 13.20 -28.28
CA ILE A 96 -0.09 11.87 -28.21
C ILE A 96 -1.06 10.82 -27.65
N GLN A 97 -1.93 11.18 -26.70
CA GLN A 97 -2.99 10.30 -26.20
C GLN A 97 -4.23 10.19 -27.11
N SER A 98 -4.26 10.89 -28.24
CA SER A 98 -5.48 10.99 -29.05
C SER A 98 -5.82 9.72 -29.84
N TYR A 99 -7.12 9.49 -30.10
CA TYR A 99 -7.61 8.25 -30.69
C TYR A 99 -6.95 7.92 -32.03
N ASP A 100 -6.90 8.87 -32.97
CA ASP A 100 -6.46 8.60 -34.34
C ASP A 100 -4.96 8.32 -34.44
N LEU A 101 -4.17 8.93 -33.55
CA LEU A 101 -2.73 8.70 -33.49
C LEU A 101 -2.44 7.29 -32.95
N ILE A 102 -3.14 6.85 -31.90
CA ILE A 102 -3.08 5.47 -31.41
C ILE A 102 -3.69 4.48 -32.43
N SER A 103 -4.72 4.88 -33.18
CA SER A 103 -5.32 4.09 -34.25
C SER A 103 -4.35 3.85 -35.41
N GLU A 104 -3.55 4.87 -35.79
CA GLU A 104 -2.49 4.70 -36.79
C GLU A 104 -1.39 3.76 -36.27
N VAL A 105 -0.98 3.88 -35.00
CA VAL A 105 -0.03 2.94 -34.35
C VAL A 105 -0.57 1.50 -34.37
N VAL A 106 -1.82 1.28 -33.98
CA VAL A 106 -2.48 -0.04 -34.01
C VAL A 106 -2.60 -0.58 -35.45
N THR A 107 -2.86 0.29 -36.42
CA THR A 107 -2.95 -0.07 -37.84
C THR A 107 -1.59 -0.51 -38.39
N GLN A 108 -0.51 0.23 -38.09
CA GLN A 108 0.86 -0.14 -38.51
C GLN A 108 1.35 -1.41 -37.81
N LEU A 109 0.94 -1.65 -36.57
CA LEU A 109 1.30 -2.85 -35.80
C LEU A 109 0.27 -3.98 -35.88
N LYS A 110 -0.75 -3.89 -36.74
CA LYS A 110 -1.91 -4.81 -36.76
C LYS A 110 -1.47 -6.28 -36.79
N ALA A 111 -0.59 -6.64 -37.73
CA ALA A 111 -0.08 -8.01 -37.90
C ALA A 111 0.69 -8.58 -36.68
N LYS A 112 1.04 -7.75 -35.69
CA LYS A 112 1.73 -8.15 -34.45
C LYS A 112 0.88 -8.01 -33.18
N LEU A 113 -0.21 -7.24 -33.23
CA LEU A 113 -1.07 -6.94 -32.06
C LEU A 113 -2.48 -7.54 -32.15
N GLU A 114 -2.96 -7.86 -33.36
CA GLU A 114 -4.30 -8.41 -33.60
C GLU A 114 -4.51 -9.77 -32.91
N VAL A 115 -3.45 -10.55 -32.69
CA VAL A 115 -3.51 -11.86 -32.04
C VAL A 115 -2.56 -11.94 -30.85
N SER A 116 -3.12 -12.14 -29.65
CA SER A 116 -2.34 -12.45 -28.44
C SER A 116 -2.27 -13.96 -28.22
N TYR A 117 -1.07 -14.46 -27.93
CA TYR A 117 -0.80 -15.90 -27.76
C TYR A 117 -0.50 -16.25 -26.31
N PHE A 118 -0.95 -17.43 -25.88
CA PHE A 118 -0.87 -17.89 -24.51
C PHE A 118 -0.50 -19.38 -24.45
N ILE A 119 0.33 -19.75 -23.48
CA ILE A 119 0.64 -21.14 -23.13
C ILE A 119 -0.12 -21.47 -21.84
N VAL A 120 -1.04 -22.44 -21.90
CA VAL A 120 -1.90 -22.83 -20.77
C VAL A 120 -1.19 -23.88 -19.92
N GLY A 121 -0.55 -23.43 -18.83
CA GLY A 121 0.06 -24.32 -17.84
C GLY A 121 -0.93 -24.81 -16.78
N LYS A 122 -0.56 -25.85 -16.03
CA LYS A 122 -1.39 -26.42 -14.94
C LYS A 122 -1.68 -25.46 -13.77
N VAL A 123 -0.86 -24.42 -13.60
CA VAL A 123 -0.91 -23.50 -12.44
C VAL A 123 -1.13 -22.04 -12.86
N LYS A 124 -0.65 -21.66 -14.05
CA LYS A 124 -0.73 -20.31 -14.59
C LYS A 124 -0.71 -20.37 -16.12
N THR A 125 -1.52 -19.53 -16.75
CA THR A 125 -1.44 -19.25 -18.19
C THR A 125 -0.48 -18.09 -18.40
N ILE A 126 0.45 -18.23 -19.33
CA ILE A 126 1.49 -17.23 -19.62
C ILE A 126 1.26 -16.70 -21.03
N GLU A 127 1.21 -15.38 -21.19
CA GLU A 127 1.16 -14.71 -22.49
C GLU A 127 2.57 -14.69 -23.12
N GLN A 128 2.67 -14.89 -24.43
CA GLN A 128 3.92 -15.02 -25.16
C GLN A 128 3.87 -14.16 -26.43
N PHE A 129 4.82 -13.24 -26.59
CA PHE A 129 4.86 -12.33 -27.74
C PHE A 129 5.58 -12.95 -28.95
N ASN A 130 6.79 -13.48 -28.73
CA ASN A 130 7.65 -14.08 -29.75
C ASN A 130 7.93 -15.56 -29.48
N GLY A 131 8.31 -16.33 -30.50
CA GLY A 131 8.74 -17.73 -30.35
C GLY A 131 7.62 -18.77 -30.26
N MET A 132 6.38 -18.41 -30.63
CA MET A 132 5.29 -19.39 -30.75
C MET A 132 5.54 -20.37 -31.92
N PRO A 133 5.14 -21.65 -31.80
CA PRO A 133 5.30 -22.66 -32.85
C PRO A 133 4.33 -22.47 -34.04
N PHE A 134 3.36 -21.56 -33.92
CA PHE A 134 2.44 -21.17 -34.98
C PHE A 134 2.17 -19.66 -34.96
N LEU A 135 1.72 -19.12 -36.08
CA LEU A 135 1.22 -17.75 -36.24
C LEU A 135 -0.17 -17.81 -36.87
N VAL A 136 -1.11 -16.99 -36.39
CA VAL A 136 -2.46 -16.87 -36.92
C VAL A 136 -2.56 -15.55 -37.69
N GLU A 137 -2.93 -15.63 -38.97
CA GLU A 137 -3.23 -14.48 -39.82
C GLU A 137 -4.74 -14.41 -40.07
N VAL A 138 -5.38 -13.32 -39.64
CA VAL A 138 -6.84 -13.16 -39.67
C VAL A 138 -7.27 -12.45 -40.96
N SER A 139 -8.07 -13.12 -41.79
CA SER A 139 -8.58 -12.56 -43.05
C SER A 139 -9.96 -11.93 -42.88
N SER A 140 -10.85 -12.58 -42.11
CA SER A 140 -12.19 -12.07 -41.80
C SER A 140 -12.75 -12.75 -40.55
N MET A 141 -13.56 -12.04 -39.76
CA MET A 141 -14.07 -12.54 -38.47
C MET A 141 -15.40 -11.91 -38.11
N GLY A 142 -16.37 -12.74 -37.72
CA GLY A 142 -17.66 -12.26 -37.22
C GLY A 142 -17.51 -11.47 -35.90
N PRO A 143 -18.30 -10.40 -35.68
CA PRO A 143 -18.10 -9.47 -34.56
C PRO A 143 -18.21 -10.15 -33.18
N ASN A 144 -19.02 -11.21 -33.07
CA ASN A 144 -19.24 -11.94 -31.82
C ASN A 144 -18.06 -12.84 -31.40
N PHE A 145 -17.00 -12.95 -32.22
CA PHE A 145 -15.86 -13.83 -31.96
C PHE A 145 -14.60 -13.10 -31.49
N TYR A 146 -14.54 -11.77 -31.61
CA TYR A 146 -13.47 -10.99 -30.99
C TYR A 146 -13.47 -11.20 -29.48
N GLU A 147 -12.29 -11.15 -28.86
CA GLU A 147 -12.05 -11.42 -27.43
C GLU A 147 -12.37 -12.84 -26.94
N LEU A 148 -12.94 -13.73 -27.76
CA LEU A 148 -13.15 -15.12 -27.38
C LEU A 148 -11.84 -15.92 -27.37
N PRO A 149 -11.62 -16.82 -26.39
CA PRO A 149 -10.45 -17.67 -26.33
C PRO A 149 -10.58 -18.85 -27.31
N PHE A 150 -9.64 -18.94 -28.23
CA PHE A 150 -9.45 -20.11 -29.09
C PHE A 150 -8.35 -20.99 -28.49
N PHE A 151 -8.64 -22.27 -28.25
CA PHE A 151 -7.66 -23.23 -27.75
C PHE A 151 -7.14 -24.08 -28.90
N LEU A 152 -5.82 -24.19 -29.02
CA LEU A 152 -5.14 -24.95 -30.07
C LEU A 152 -4.29 -26.05 -29.45
N LYS A 153 -4.47 -27.28 -29.90
CA LYS A 153 -3.61 -28.42 -29.58
C LYS A 153 -2.97 -28.95 -30.86
N ILE A 154 -1.63 -29.02 -30.87
CA ILE A 154 -0.87 -29.55 -31.99
C ILE A 154 -0.99 -31.09 -31.97
N ILE A 155 -1.47 -31.69 -33.07
CA ILE A 155 -1.61 -33.15 -33.17
C ILE A 155 -0.33 -33.74 -33.79
N ASN A 156 0.13 -33.16 -34.90
CA ASN A 156 1.39 -33.51 -35.57
C ASN A 156 1.94 -32.27 -36.31
N SER A 157 2.96 -32.43 -37.15
CA SER A 157 3.57 -31.34 -37.92
C SER A 157 2.60 -30.59 -38.85
N ASP A 158 1.52 -31.26 -39.27
CA ASP A 158 0.66 -30.81 -40.37
C ASP A 158 -0.77 -30.50 -39.91
N LYS A 159 -1.18 -30.95 -38.72
CA LYS A 159 -2.56 -30.89 -38.20
C LYS A 159 -2.64 -30.37 -36.77
N TYR A 160 -3.70 -29.62 -36.50
CA TYR A 160 -4.06 -29.13 -35.17
C TYR A 160 -5.54 -29.39 -34.86
N GLU A 161 -5.86 -29.55 -33.58
CA GLU A 161 -7.22 -29.47 -33.05
C GLU A 161 -7.45 -28.05 -32.52
N LEU A 162 -8.43 -27.35 -33.08
CA LEU A 162 -8.93 -26.07 -32.60
C LEU A 162 -10.22 -26.29 -31.82
N SER A 163 -10.34 -25.71 -30.64
CA SER A 163 -11.58 -25.69 -29.87
C SER A 163 -11.93 -24.29 -29.36
N TYR A 164 -13.22 -23.97 -29.43
CA TYR A 164 -13.75 -22.65 -29.10
C TYR A 164 -15.17 -22.78 -28.55
N ILE A 165 -15.59 -21.81 -27.73
CA ILE A 165 -16.87 -21.84 -27.03
C ILE A 165 -17.84 -20.88 -27.72
N VAL A 166 -19.01 -21.37 -28.10
CA VAL A 166 -20.12 -20.57 -28.64
C VAL A 166 -21.40 -21.00 -27.95
N ASN A 167 -22.19 -20.05 -27.41
CA ASN A 167 -23.44 -20.33 -26.70
C ASN A 167 -23.29 -21.39 -25.57
N ASN A 168 -22.18 -21.33 -24.83
CA ASN A 168 -21.75 -22.32 -23.82
C ASN A 168 -21.44 -23.75 -24.33
N GLU A 169 -21.52 -24.02 -25.63
CA GLU A 169 -21.10 -25.29 -26.23
C GLU A 169 -19.66 -25.22 -26.75
N THR A 170 -18.88 -26.29 -26.54
CA THR A 170 -17.50 -26.38 -27.05
C THR A 170 -17.49 -27.02 -28.44
N LYS A 171 -17.27 -26.21 -29.48
CA LYS A 171 -17.05 -26.71 -30.84
C LYS A 171 -15.59 -27.12 -31.01
N LYS A 172 -15.34 -28.17 -31.81
CA LYS A 172 -14.02 -28.69 -32.15
C LYS A 172 -13.87 -28.81 -33.66
N ILE A 173 -12.74 -28.36 -34.20
CA ILE A 173 -12.41 -28.41 -35.62
C ILE A 173 -10.98 -28.93 -35.77
N ILE A 174 -10.75 -29.88 -36.68
CA ILE A 174 -9.41 -30.33 -37.05
C ILE A 174 -8.98 -29.55 -38.29
N GLY A 175 -7.92 -28.76 -38.16
CA GLY A 175 -7.34 -27.96 -39.24
C GLY A 175 -5.99 -28.50 -39.71
N PHE A 176 -5.48 -27.91 -40.79
CA PHE A 176 -4.16 -28.19 -41.35
C PHE A 176 -3.32 -26.91 -41.34
N PHE A 177 -2.04 -27.01 -40.96
CA PHE A 177 -1.14 -25.86 -41.01
C PHE A 177 -0.89 -25.39 -42.45
N ASN A 178 -0.67 -24.08 -42.63
CA ASN A 178 -0.48 -23.41 -43.91
C ASN A 178 -1.65 -23.58 -44.90
N LYS A 179 -2.86 -23.88 -44.40
CA LYS A 179 -4.10 -23.88 -45.19
C LYS A 179 -5.12 -22.98 -44.50
N THR A 180 -5.77 -22.11 -45.27
CA THR A 180 -6.84 -21.24 -44.80
C THR A 180 -7.98 -22.07 -44.21
N LEU A 181 -8.31 -21.82 -42.95
CA LEU A 181 -9.47 -22.38 -42.30
C LEU A 181 -10.67 -21.46 -42.58
N VAL A 182 -11.59 -21.94 -43.43
CA VAL A 182 -12.84 -21.24 -43.77
C VAL A 182 -13.98 -21.87 -42.98
N THR A 183 -14.69 -21.07 -42.20
CA THR A 183 -15.93 -21.45 -41.52
C THR A 183 -17.04 -20.44 -41.85
N THR A 184 -18.26 -20.67 -41.37
CA THR A 184 -19.36 -19.68 -41.46
C THR A 184 -19.08 -18.41 -40.65
N ASP A 185 -18.17 -18.50 -39.67
CA ASP A 185 -18.05 -17.56 -38.55
C ASP A 185 -16.75 -16.75 -38.62
N PHE A 186 -15.69 -17.33 -39.21
CA PHE A 186 -14.36 -16.75 -39.34
C PHE A 186 -13.54 -17.39 -40.47
N ILE A 187 -12.58 -16.63 -40.99
CA ILE A 187 -11.58 -17.01 -41.99
C ILE A 187 -10.20 -16.57 -41.49
N PHE A 188 -9.33 -17.52 -41.18
CA PHE A 188 -7.94 -17.25 -40.84
C PHE A 188 -7.01 -18.38 -41.30
N ASN A 189 -5.73 -18.07 -41.48
CA ASN A 189 -4.69 -19.03 -41.80
C ASN A 189 -3.82 -19.28 -40.56
N ILE A 190 -3.51 -20.55 -40.25
CA ILE A 190 -2.55 -20.88 -39.19
C ILE A 190 -1.26 -21.39 -39.84
N HIS A 191 -0.24 -20.53 -39.83
CA HIS A 191 1.09 -20.85 -40.31
C HIS A 191 1.87 -21.64 -39.26
N ALA A 192 2.55 -22.71 -39.70
CA ALA A 192 3.56 -23.35 -38.88
C ALA A 192 4.83 -22.50 -38.88
N SER A 193 5.30 -22.09 -37.70
CA SER A 193 6.53 -21.31 -37.54
C SER A 193 7.77 -22.18 -37.79
N ASP A 194 8.89 -21.62 -38.26
CA ASP A 194 10.14 -22.37 -38.42
C ASP A 194 10.67 -22.93 -37.09
N TYR A 195 10.30 -22.31 -35.95
CA TYR A 195 10.54 -22.86 -34.61
C TYR A 195 9.92 -24.25 -34.41
N ASN A 196 8.82 -24.56 -35.12
CA ASN A 196 8.15 -25.87 -35.09
C ASN A 196 9.03 -26.98 -35.73
N LYS A 197 10.01 -26.62 -36.56
CA LYS A 197 11.00 -27.56 -37.12
C LYS A 197 12.16 -27.85 -36.15
N GLN A 198 12.50 -26.92 -35.26
CA GLN A 198 13.56 -27.11 -34.26
C GLN A 198 13.07 -27.88 -33.02
N PHE A 199 11.80 -27.71 -32.63
CA PHE A 199 11.20 -28.44 -31.51
C PHE A 199 10.65 -29.83 -31.90
N GLN A 200 11.44 -30.62 -32.63
CA GLN A 200 11.14 -32.05 -32.89
C GLN A 200 11.33 -32.89 -31.61
N ASN A 201 10.41 -32.78 -30.65
CA ASN A 201 10.28 -33.73 -29.53
C ASN A 201 8.87 -33.63 -28.91
N ASN A 202 8.47 -34.68 -28.18
CA ASN A 202 7.10 -34.91 -27.66
C ASN A 202 6.57 -33.86 -26.65
N THR A 203 7.27 -32.75 -26.43
CA THR A 203 6.88 -31.68 -25.50
C THR A 203 5.80 -30.76 -26.07
N LEU A 204 5.83 -30.42 -27.37
CA LEU A 204 4.84 -29.49 -27.97
C LEU A 204 3.42 -30.08 -28.02
N GLN A 205 3.29 -31.38 -28.34
CA GLN A 205 1.98 -32.07 -28.45
C GLN A 205 1.23 -32.16 -27.11
N ASN A 206 1.95 -32.04 -25.99
CA ASN A 206 1.43 -32.11 -24.63
C ASN A 206 1.09 -30.73 -24.04
N MET A 207 1.32 -29.64 -24.77
CA MET A 207 0.92 -28.29 -24.38
C MET A 207 -0.44 -27.93 -24.98
N LEU A 208 -1.25 -27.22 -24.20
CA LEU A 208 -2.45 -26.56 -24.68
C LEU A 208 -2.11 -25.09 -24.92
N TYR A 209 -2.24 -24.63 -26.16
CA TYR A 209 -2.10 -23.23 -26.50
C TYR A 209 -3.47 -22.55 -26.46
N LYS A 210 -3.51 -21.28 -26.09
CA LYS A 210 -4.66 -20.39 -26.30
C LYS A 210 -4.18 -19.25 -27.20
N PHE A 211 -5.03 -18.78 -28.11
CA PHE A 211 -4.89 -17.46 -28.71
C PHE A 211 -6.20 -16.69 -28.58
N GLN A 212 -6.12 -15.37 -28.67
CA GLN A 212 -7.26 -14.46 -28.61
C GLN A 212 -7.05 -13.39 -29.68
N ILE A 213 -8.10 -13.15 -30.47
CA ILE A 213 -8.08 -12.15 -31.54
C ILE A 213 -8.78 -10.89 -31.02
N HIS A 214 -8.11 -9.75 -31.13
CA HIS A 214 -8.56 -8.49 -30.57
C HIS A 214 -9.16 -7.57 -31.62
N SER A 215 -10.20 -6.81 -31.25
CA SER A 215 -10.71 -5.75 -32.13
C SER A 215 -9.78 -4.52 -32.10
N ASN A 216 -9.71 -3.77 -33.21
CA ASN A 216 -8.93 -2.53 -33.27
C ASN A 216 -9.35 -1.55 -32.15
N GLU A 217 -10.66 -1.40 -31.91
CA GLU A 217 -11.18 -0.52 -30.84
C GLU A 217 -10.70 -0.94 -29.46
N LYS A 218 -10.66 -2.26 -29.18
CA LYS A 218 -10.17 -2.81 -27.92
C LYS A 218 -8.68 -2.54 -27.74
N LEU A 219 -7.86 -2.81 -28.78
CA LEU A 219 -6.43 -2.51 -28.77
C LEU A 219 -6.13 -1.02 -28.56
N ILE A 220 -6.87 -0.13 -29.23
CA ILE A 220 -6.71 1.32 -29.06
C ILE A 220 -7.08 1.74 -27.64
N SER A 221 -8.18 1.22 -27.08
CA SER A 221 -8.61 1.50 -25.72
C SER A 221 -7.59 1.01 -24.67
N ASP A 222 -7.05 -0.19 -24.86
CA ASP A 222 -6.08 -0.80 -23.95
C ASP A 222 -4.72 -0.11 -24.00
N ILE A 223 -4.21 0.27 -25.18
CA ILE A 223 -3.00 1.08 -25.28
C ILE A 223 -3.24 2.45 -24.63
N ARG A 224 -4.34 3.14 -24.98
CA ARG A 224 -4.61 4.51 -24.50
C ARG A 224 -4.85 4.59 -23.00
N SER A 225 -5.45 3.56 -22.39
CA SER A 225 -5.66 3.49 -20.93
C SER A 225 -4.39 3.15 -20.13
N ASN A 226 -3.44 2.44 -20.75
CA ASN A 226 -2.15 2.10 -20.14
C ASN A 226 -1.01 3.07 -20.49
N LEU A 227 -1.25 4.04 -21.38
CA LEU A 227 -0.30 5.06 -21.82
C LEU A 227 -0.29 6.25 -20.85
N ILE A 228 0.83 6.41 -20.14
CA ILE A 228 1.06 7.47 -19.17
C ILE A 228 2.04 8.47 -19.77
N ILE A 229 1.67 9.76 -19.77
CA ILE A 229 2.54 10.85 -20.21
C ILE A 229 2.75 11.80 -19.03
N GLU A 230 4.01 12.03 -18.69
CA GLU A 230 4.46 12.88 -17.61
C GLU A 230 5.32 14.01 -18.22
N ASN A 231 5.15 15.26 -17.76
CA ASN A 231 6.11 16.34 -18.01
C ASN A 231 6.91 16.56 -16.72
N PRO A 232 8.01 15.81 -16.49
CA PRO A 232 8.87 16.07 -15.35
C PRO A 232 9.45 17.49 -15.46
N GLU A 233 9.37 18.23 -14.34
CA GLU A 233 9.97 19.56 -14.19
C GLU A 233 9.41 20.67 -15.12
N TYR A 234 8.28 20.43 -15.80
CA TYR A 234 7.63 21.38 -16.73
C TYR A 234 8.57 21.86 -17.85
N THR A 235 9.36 20.94 -18.39
CA THR A 235 10.35 21.18 -19.44
C THR A 235 9.77 20.87 -20.83
N GLN A 236 10.57 21.03 -21.88
CA GLN A 236 10.28 20.54 -23.24
C GLN A 236 10.38 19.00 -23.38
N ILE A 237 10.73 18.27 -22.32
CA ILE A 237 10.86 16.81 -22.34
C ILE A 237 9.56 16.18 -21.83
N LEU A 238 8.93 15.36 -22.68
CA LEU A 238 7.83 14.48 -22.27
C LEU A 238 8.36 13.07 -22.02
N LYS A 239 8.11 12.57 -20.82
CA LYS A 239 8.36 11.19 -20.43
C LYS A 239 7.11 10.38 -20.70
N ILE A 240 7.19 9.42 -21.62
CA ILE A 240 6.06 8.59 -22.04
C ILE A 240 6.34 7.17 -21.58
N SER A 241 5.35 6.54 -20.95
CA SER A 241 5.44 5.17 -20.46
C SER A 241 4.21 4.36 -20.85
N LEU A 242 4.41 3.09 -21.16
CA LEU A 242 3.33 2.15 -21.42
C LEU A 242 3.42 0.97 -20.45
N LYS A 243 2.28 0.60 -19.86
CA LYS A 243 2.13 -0.60 -19.02
C LYS A 243 1.59 -1.75 -19.85
N ASP A 244 2.21 -2.93 -19.75
CA ASP A 244 1.81 -4.11 -20.51
C ASP A 244 2.24 -5.39 -19.77
N ILE A 245 1.54 -6.50 -19.98
CA ILE A 245 1.97 -7.84 -19.56
C ILE A 245 3.27 -8.24 -20.28
N LEU A 246 3.51 -7.70 -21.49
CA LEU A 246 4.66 -7.99 -22.33
C LEU A 246 5.52 -6.74 -22.56
N TRP A 247 6.72 -6.71 -21.98
CA TRP A 247 7.66 -5.59 -22.13
C TRP A 247 8.10 -5.37 -23.58
N GLU A 248 8.22 -6.44 -24.37
CA GLU A 248 8.56 -6.39 -25.81
C GLU A 248 7.47 -5.66 -26.62
N ARG A 249 6.20 -5.95 -26.32
CA ARG A 249 5.03 -5.29 -26.93
C ARG A 249 5.01 -3.82 -26.55
N ALA A 250 5.25 -3.49 -25.27
CA ALA A 250 5.28 -2.11 -24.81
C ALA A 250 6.39 -1.28 -25.48
N VAL A 251 7.60 -1.83 -25.61
CA VAL A 251 8.72 -1.18 -26.32
C VAL A 251 8.38 -0.94 -27.80
N LEU A 252 7.82 -1.94 -28.48
CA LEU A 252 7.44 -1.82 -29.90
C LEU A 252 6.33 -0.79 -30.15
N VAL A 253 5.32 -0.73 -29.26
CA VAL A 253 4.24 0.27 -29.35
C VAL A 253 4.79 1.67 -29.13
N LEU A 254 5.68 1.89 -28.15
CA LEU A 254 6.31 3.19 -27.91
C LEU A 254 7.24 3.64 -29.05
N ASP A 255 7.95 2.72 -29.69
CA ASP A 255 8.79 3.04 -30.87
C ASP A 255 7.94 3.43 -32.08
N THR A 256 6.87 2.68 -32.35
CA THR A 256 5.93 3.05 -33.42
C THR A 256 5.20 4.36 -33.11
N LEU A 257 4.85 4.60 -31.84
CA LEU A 257 4.26 5.86 -31.37
C LEU A 257 5.15 7.07 -31.66
N TYR A 258 6.46 6.96 -31.36
CA TYR A 258 7.44 7.99 -31.72
C TYR A 258 7.45 8.26 -33.22
N ASN A 259 7.57 7.20 -34.02
CA ASN A 259 7.67 7.31 -35.49
C ASN A 259 6.40 7.90 -36.12
N VAL A 260 5.21 7.49 -35.67
CA VAL A 260 3.91 8.03 -36.12
C VAL A 260 3.76 9.50 -35.73
N TYR A 261 4.00 9.86 -34.46
CA TYR A 261 3.87 11.23 -33.98
C TYR A 261 4.85 12.19 -34.65
N SER A 262 6.14 11.81 -34.74
CA SER A 262 7.18 12.59 -35.40
C SER A 262 6.88 12.81 -36.89
N ARG A 263 6.46 11.75 -37.60
CA ARG A 263 6.04 11.83 -39.01
C ARG A 263 4.80 12.70 -39.20
N SER A 264 3.82 12.62 -38.30
CA SER A 264 2.59 13.41 -38.35
C SER A 264 2.88 14.91 -38.18
N LYS A 265 3.68 15.29 -37.17
CA LYS A 265 4.15 16.67 -36.97
C LYS A 265 4.92 17.20 -38.19
N LEU A 266 5.89 16.43 -38.70
CA LEU A 266 6.66 16.80 -39.90
C LEU A 266 5.76 17.00 -41.13
N LYS A 267 4.79 16.09 -41.34
CA LYS A 267 3.83 16.18 -42.45
C LYS A 267 3.02 17.48 -42.36
N SER A 268 2.48 17.82 -41.19
CA SER A 268 1.71 19.06 -40.99
C SER A 268 2.53 20.32 -41.31
N LYS A 269 3.80 20.38 -40.89
CA LYS A 269 4.69 21.53 -41.18
C LYS A 269 5.02 21.64 -42.68
N LEU A 270 5.26 20.50 -43.36
CA LEU A 270 5.48 20.47 -44.81
C LEU A 270 4.22 20.87 -45.59
N GLU A 271 3.06 20.37 -45.20
CA GLU A 271 1.77 20.66 -45.83
C GLU A 271 1.39 22.15 -45.70
N LEU A 272 1.67 22.78 -44.54
CA LEU A 272 1.53 24.22 -44.35
C LEU A 272 2.44 25.01 -45.30
N ASN A 273 3.69 24.58 -45.47
CA ASN A 273 4.62 25.24 -46.39
C ASN A 273 4.19 25.09 -47.86
N ASP A 274 3.73 23.91 -48.28
CA ASP A 274 3.24 23.69 -49.65
C ASP A 274 2.00 24.55 -49.95
N ARG A 275 1.02 24.59 -49.03
CA ARG A 275 -0.15 25.49 -49.13
C ARG A 275 0.25 26.98 -49.20
N THR A 276 1.36 27.37 -48.57
CA THR A 276 1.93 28.72 -48.67
C THR A 276 2.45 29.01 -50.08
N LEU A 277 3.19 28.06 -50.68
CA LEU A 277 3.78 28.21 -52.01
C LEU A 277 2.70 28.28 -53.10
N ASP A 278 1.71 27.38 -53.05
CA ASP A 278 0.58 27.36 -53.99
C ASP A 278 -0.20 28.68 -53.99
N PHE A 279 -0.38 29.28 -52.80
CA PHE A 279 -1.03 30.59 -52.68
C PHE A 279 -0.21 31.70 -53.34
N ILE A 280 1.10 31.79 -53.05
CA ILE A 280 1.98 32.80 -53.64
C ILE A 280 2.03 32.67 -55.17
N ASP A 281 2.03 31.43 -55.69
CA ASP A 281 2.09 31.18 -57.13
C ASP A 281 0.82 31.62 -57.85
N LYS A 282 -0.35 31.46 -57.22
CA LYS A 282 -1.60 32.04 -57.72
C LYS A 282 -1.54 33.56 -57.77
N GLN A 283 -1.06 34.21 -56.71
CA GLN A 283 -0.93 35.68 -56.68
C GLN A 283 0.07 36.21 -57.72
N LEU A 284 1.21 35.54 -57.90
CA LEU A 284 2.19 35.86 -58.93
C LEU A 284 1.59 35.76 -60.34
N SER A 285 0.76 34.74 -60.62
CA SER A 285 0.05 34.61 -61.89
C SER A 285 -0.91 35.78 -62.14
N ASP A 286 -1.74 36.12 -61.15
CA ASP A 286 -2.70 37.22 -61.23
C ASP A 286 -1.98 38.56 -61.51
N ILE A 287 -0.92 38.85 -60.75
CA ILE A 287 -0.10 40.06 -60.92
C ILE A 287 0.64 40.07 -62.27
N THR A 288 1.17 38.94 -62.74
CA THR A 288 1.83 38.85 -64.06
C THR A 288 0.87 39.19 -65.19
N SER A 289 -0.39 38.73 -65.10
CA SER A 289 -1.42 39.07 -66.09
C SER A 289 -1.79 40.56 -66.07
N SER A 290 -1.84 41.15 -64.87
CA SER A 290 -2.09 42.58 -64.69
C SER A 290 -0.92 43.43 -65.20
N LEU A 291 0.34 43.04 -64.92
CA LEU A 291 1.55 43.73 -65.36
C LEU A 291 1.62 43.76 -66.89
N ARG A 292 1.43 42.62 -67.58
CA ARG A 292 1.34 42.57 -69.05
C ARG A 292 0.27 43.52 -69.61
N THR A 293 -0.92 43.54 -69.00
CA THR A 293 -2.00 44.44 -69.40
C THR A 293 -1.59 45.92 -69.25
N ILE A 294 -0.84 46.26 -68.20
CA ILE A 294 -0.32 47.61 -67.95
C ILE A 294 0.81 47.94 -68.94
N GLU A 295 1.70 47.00 -69.25
CA GLU A 295 2.78 47.13 -70.25
C GLU A 295 2.21 47.33 -71.67
N ASP A 296 1.23 46.53 -72.08
CA ASP A 296 0.50 46.69 -73.34
C ASP A 296 -0.20 48.06 -73.38
N THR A 297 -0.81 48.49 -72.28
CA THR A 297 -1.42 49.82 -72.17
C THR A 297 -0.37 50.93 -72.31
N LEU A 298 0.80 50.77 -71.70
CA LEU A 298 1.92 51.71 -71.80
C LEU A 298 2.45 51.80 -73.23
N GLN A 299 2.64 50.67 -73.90
CA GLN A 299 3.16 50.59 -75.26
C GLN A 299 2.16 51.18 -76.28
N ASN A 300 0.88 50.88 -76.13
CA ASN A 300 -0.19 51.50 -76.92
C ASN A 300 -0.27 53.01 -76.69
N PHE A 301 -0.09 53.48 -75.45
CA PHE A 301 -0.09 54.91 -75.13
C PHE A 301 1.13 55.64 -75.74
N LYS A 302 2.33 55.07 -75.61
CA LYS A 302 3.57 55.58 -76.24
C LYS A 302 3.41 55.70 -77.76
N THR A 303 2.91 54.65 -78.40
CA THR A 303 2.70 54.58 -79.85
C THR A 303 1.67 55.62 -80.32
N LYS A 304 0.51 55.71 -79.64
CA LYS A 304 -0.57 56.65 -80.01
C LYS A 304 -0.20 58.12 -79.81
N GLN A 305 0.73 58.43 -78.92
CA GLN A 305 1.19 59.80 -78.65
C GLN A 305 2.55 60.13 -79.27
N SER A 306 3.16 59.21 -80.02
CA SER A 306 4.48 59.35 -80.65
C SER A 306 5.60 59.73 -79.67
N ILE A 307 5.59 59.11 -78.48
CA ILE A 307 6.59 59.36 -77.43
C ILE A 307 7.73 58.36 -77.61
N ILE A 308 8.84 58.83 -78.19
CA ILE A 308 10.00 57.99 -78.56
C ILE A 308 10.96 57.80 -77.39
N ASP A 309 11.28 58.87 -76.65
CA ASP A 309 12.12 58.80 -75.46
C ASP A 309 11.64 59.78 -74.37
N LEU A 310 12.00 59.51 -73.12
CA LEU A 310 11.48 60.18 -71.94
C LEU A 310 12.52 60.23 -70.80
N GLU A 311 13.54 61.09 -70.95
CA GLU A 311 14.47 61.46 -69.88
C GLU A 311 13.77 62.28 -68.78
N TRP A 312 13.04 61.63 -67.86
CA TRP A 312 12.41 62.31 -66.70
C TRP A 312 12.71 61.64 -65.35
N GLU A 313 13.77 60.83 -65.26
CA GLU A 313 14.15 60.00 -64.11
C GLU A 313 14.55 60.78 -62.82
N LYS A 314 14.26 62.09 -62.74
CA LYS A 314 14.54 62.96 -61.59
C LYS A 314 13.41 63.97 -61.28
N ASN A 315 12.18 63.49 -61.18
CA ASN A 315 11.13 64.21 -60.44
C ASN A 315 10.83 63.47 -59.12
N ASP A 316 11.41 63.97 -58.02
CA ASP A 316 11.18 63.47 -56.64
C ASP A 316 9.68 63.27 -56.36
N LEU A 317 8.86 64.24 -56.80
CA LEU A 317 7.40 64.21 -56.73
C LEU A 317 6.77 62.89 -57.21
N PHE A 318 7.25 62.34 -58.33
CA PHE A 318 6.69 61.10 -58.88
C PHE A 318 7.24 59.85 -58.21
N SER A 319 8.49 59.89 -57.71
CA SER A 319 9.01 58.84 -56.84
C SER A 319 8.17 58.76 -55.56
N LYS A 320 7.90 59.91 -54.91
CA LYS A 320 7.05 59.97 -53.70
C LYS A 320 5.64 59.44 -53.97
N ILE A 321 5.00 59.85 -55.07
CA ILE A 321 3.67 59.32 -55.42
C ILE A 321 3.74 57.79 -55.66
N ALA A 322 4.76 57.28 -56.36
CA ALA A 322 4.93 55.83 -56.55
C ALA A 322 5.19 55.08 -55.23
N ASP A 323 5.99 55.64 -54.32
CA ASP A 323 6.23 55.10 -52.97
C ASP A 323 4.92 55.04 -52.16
N TYR A 324 4.12 56.12 -52.19
CA TYR A 324 2.82 56.16 -51.52
C TYR A 324 1.81 55.19 -52.16
N ASP A 325 1.78 55.04 -53.48
CA ASP A 325 0.90 54.06 -54.14
C ASP A 325 1.37 52.61 -53.98
N LYS A 326 2.67 52.37 -53.76
CA LYS A 326 3.21 51.10 -53.29
C LYS A 326 2.68 50.79 -51.89
N MET A 327 2.88 51.70 -50.93
CA MET A 327 2.31 51.57 -49.57
C MET A 327 0.79 51.37 -49.61
N LYS A 328 0.08 52.11 -50.47
CA LYS A 328 -1.36 51.94 -50.69
C LYS A 328 -1.70 50.56 -51.20
N SER A 329 -0.92 50.01 -52.13
CA SER A 329 -1.16 48.70 -52.73
C SER A 329 -0.83 47.56 -51.77
N GLU A 330 0.19 47.72 -50.93
CA GLU A 330 0.48 46.85 -49.79
C GLU A 330 -0.71 46.81 -48.81
N VAL A 331 -1.24 47.98 -48.41
CA VAL A 331 -2.42 48.07 -47.51
C VAL A 331 -3.73 47.63 -48.21
N GLN A 332 -3.83 47.74 -49.55
CA GLN A 332 -4.96 47.16 -50.29
C GLN A 332 -4.87 45.64 -50.39
N LEU A 333 -3.68 45.07 -50.52
CA LEU A 333 -3.45 43.63 -50.42
C LEU A 333 -3.80 43.15 -49.00
N GLU A 334 -3.38 43.89 -47.97
CA GLU A 334 -3.76 43.71 -46.56
C GLU A 334 -5.30 43.66 -46.40
N LEU A 335 -6.04 44.61 -47.00
CA LEU A 335 -7.51 44.64 -46.96
C LEU A 335 -8.17 43.47 -47.71
N ARG A 336 -7.64 43.05 -48.87
CA ARG A 336 -8.16 41.88 -49.61
C ARG A 336 -7.97 40.62 -48.77
N ALA A 337 -6.78 40.44 -48.21
CA ALA A 337 -6.45 39.39 -47.27
C ALA A 337 -7.42 39.36 -46.07
N LEU A 338 -7.66 40.49 -45.39
CA LEU A 338 -8.63 40.59 -44.28
C LEU A 338 -10.05 40.18 -44.72
N LYS A 339 -10.48 40.57 -45.92
CA LYS A 339 -11.80 40.24 -46.48
C LYS A 339 -11.93 38.75 -46.82
N ASP A 340 -10.89 38.14 -47.39
CA ASP A 340 -10.88 36.72 -47.72
C ASP A 340 -10.92 35.86 -46.43
N LEU A 341 -10.27 36.33 -45.37
CA LEU A 341 -10.32 35.73 -44.02
C LEU A 341 -11.70 35.90 -43.36
N GLU A 342 -12.31 37.08 -43.45
CA GLU A 342 -13.68 37.34 -42.98
C GLU A 342 -14.68 36.39 -43.66
N TYR A 343 -14.57 36.26 -44.99
CA TYR A 343 -15.38 35.34 -45.78
C TYR A 343 -15.17 33.87 -45.39
N TYR A 344 -13.92 33.44 -45.18
CA TYR A 344 -13.60 32.10 -44.70
C TYR A 344 -14.22 31.80 -43.33
N ILE A 345 -14.08 32.70 -42.35
CA ILE A 345 -14.62 32.51 -41.00
C ILE A 345 -16.15 32.43 -41.01
N ILE A 346 -16.81 33.23 -41.86
CA ILE A 346 -18.28 33.33 -41.94
C ILE A 346 -18.90 32.18 -42.74
N GLN A 347 -18.28 31.72 -43.84
CA GLN A 347 -18.88 30.69 -44.71
C GLN A 347 -18.83 29.27 -44.14
N ASP A 348 -18.05 29.02 -43.08
CA ASP A 348 -17.88 27.70 -42.45
C ASP A 348 -17.55 26.57 -43.46
N LYS A 349 -16.79 26.93 -44.49
CA LYS A 349 -16.37 26.02 -45.55
C LYS A 349 -15.30 25.05 -45.05
N ASP A 350 -15.24 23.91 -45.74
CA ASP A 350 -14.35 22.78 -45.50
C ASP A 350 -12.95 23.21 -44.99
N PRO A 351 -12.51 22.77 -43.79
CA PRO A 351 -11.25 23.20 -43.17
C PRO A 351 -9.98 22.79 -43.94
N SER A 352 -10.15 22.08 -45.04
CA SER A 352 -9.12 21.89 -46.06
C SER A 352 -8.63 23.21 -46.69
N PHE A 353 -9.41 24.30 -46.68
CA PHE A 353 -9.01 25.58 -47.29
C PHE A 353 -8.44 26.59 -46.28
N LEU A 354 -7.20 27.06 -46.48
CA LEU A 354 -6.63 28.18 -45.72
C LEU A 354 -6.91 29.52 -46.42
N PRO A 355 -7.29 30.57 -45.69
CA PRO A 355 -7.47 31.90 -46.28
C PRO A 355 -6.12 32.52 -46.71
N PRO A 356 -6.06 33.17 -47.89
CA PRO A 356 -4.93 33.99 -48.39
C PRO A 356 -4.19 34.88 -47.39
N SER A 357 -4.89 35.31 -46.35
CA SER A 357 -4.43 36.30 -45.38
C SER A 357 -3.12 35.94 -44.68
N MET A 358 -2.98 34.69 -44.24
CA MET A 358 -1.96 34.24 -43.30
C MET A 358 -0.51 34.53 -43.74
N TYR A 359 -0.30 34.75 -45.04
CA TYR A 359 1.00 34.86 -45.68
C TYR A 359 1.43 36.30 -46.01
N VAL A 360 0.52 37.27 -45.87
CA VAL A 360 0.76 38.70 -46.16
C VAL A 360 1.14 39.49 -44.90
N PHE A 361 0.65 39.09 -43.71
CA PHE A 361 0.91 39.81 -42.46
C PHE A 361 2.19 39.36 -41.76
N GLU A 362 3.30 40.07 -42.00
CA GLU A 362 4.49 39.97 -41.14
C GLU A 362 4.39 40.82 -39.86
N LYS A 363 3.44 41.75 -39.76
CA LYS A 363 3.33 42.69 -38.64
C LYS A 363 2.21 42.30 -37.65
N THR A 364 2.63 41.97 -36.43
CA THR A 364 1.85 41.86 -35.17
C THR A 364 1.06 40.56 -34.86
N GLY A 365 1.78 39.59 -34.28
CA GLY A 365 1.49 39.10 -32.92
C GLY A 365 0.18 38.33 -32.63
N PHE A 366 -0.98 39.00 -32.64
CA PHE A 366 -2.26 38.38 -32.25
C PHE A 366 -2.90 37.60 -33.40
N MET A 367 -2.89 38.17 -34.59
CA MET A 367 -3.66 37.66 -35.73
C MET A 367 -3.18 36.29 -36.20
N ASN A 368 -1.88 36.16 -36.47
CA ASN A 368 -1.31 34.91 -36.96
C ASN A 368 -1.46 33.76 -35.93
N ARG A 369 -1.37 34.07 -34.63
CA ARG A 369 -1.63 33.08 -33.56
C ARG A 369 -3.09 32.66 -33.53
N ALA A 370 -4.04 33.60 -33.48
CA ALA A 370 -5.46 33.28 -33.41
C ALA A 370 -5.98 32.56 -34.67
N VAL A 371 -5.43 32.85 -35.86
CA VAL A 371 -5.72 32.12 -37.11
C VAL A 371 -5.12 30.71 -37.08
N SER A 372 -3.88 30.54 -36.63
CA SER A 372 -3.25 29.21 -36.45
C SER A 372 -4.06 28.36 -35.46
N GLU A 373 -4.40 28.92 -34.30
CA GLU A 373 -5.17 28.27 -33.25
C GLU A 373 -6.58 27.88 -33.72
N LEU A 374 -7.24 28.76 -34.49
CA LEU A 374 -8.52 28.42 -35.12
C LEU A 374 -8.38 27.26 -36.11
N TYR A 375 -7.32 27.24 -36.92
CA TYR A 375 -7.08 26.21 -37.92
C TYR A 375 -6.75 24.85 -37.29
N GLU A 376 -5.87 24.83 -36.29
CA GLU A 376 -5.57 23.62 -35.49
C GLU A 376 -6.82 23.05 -34.84
N LYS A 377 -7.64 23.89 -34.20
CA LYS A 377 -8.92 23.49 -33.60
C LYS A 377 -9.93 23.00 -34.64
N GLN A 378 -9.95 23.56 -35.85
CA GLN A 378 -10.80 23.07 -36.94
C GLN A 378 -10.34 21.70 -37.47
N ILE A 379 -9.03 21.46 -37.63
CA ILE A 379 -8.49 20.13 -37.96
C ILE A 379 -8.87 19.14 -36.86
N GLU A 380 -8.68 19.51 -35.59
CA GLU A 380 -9.07 18.68 -34.45
C GLU A 380 -10.57 18.37 -34.46
N LEU A 381 -11.42 19.37 -34.76
CA LEU A 381 -12.87 19.17 -34.87
C LEU A 381 -13.21 18.20 -36.00
N SER A 382 -12.68 18.39 -37.21
CA SER A 382 -12.92 17.49 -38.35
C SER A 382 -12.54 16.06 -38.02
N ARG A 383 -11.36 15.88 -37.41
CA ARG A 383 -10.85 14.59 -36.95
C ARG A 383 -11.79 13.92 -35.95
N LEU A 384 -12.26 14.67 -34.93
CA LEU A 384 -13.21 14.15 -33.95
C LEU A 384 -14.58 13.85 -34.57
N THR A 385 -15.08 14.67 -35.50
CA THR A 385 -16.38 14.45 -36.16
C THR A 385 -16.36 13.34 -37.21
N GLY A 386 -15.20 12.97 -37.76
CA GLY A 386 -15.09 11.83 -38.68
C GLY A 386 -15.35 10.47 -38.00
N ASN A 387 -15.13 10.39 -36.68
CA ASN A 387 -15.13 9.14 -35.90
C ASN A 387 -16.10 9.15 -34.70
N SER A 388 -16.99 10.14 -34.55
CA SER A 388 -17.92 10.23 -33.40
C SER A 388 -19.23 10.93 -33.74
N THR A 389 -20.31 10.53 -33.06
CA THR A 389 -21.59 11.24 -33.08
C THR A 389 -21.47 12.65 -32.48
N THR A 390 -22.37 13.55 -32.88
CA THR A 390 -22.30 14.99 -32.62
C THR A 390 -22.36 15.42 -31.16
N ASP A 391 -22.71 14.49 -30.27
CA ASP A 391 -23.13 14.76 -28.89
C ASP A 391 -22.01 14.51 -27.86
N ASN A 392 -20.79 14.17 -28.32
CA ASN A 392 -19.61 14.02 -27.47
C ASN A 392 -19.28 15.36 -26.76
N PRO A 393 -19.19 15.40 -25.42
CA PRO A 393 -18.90 16.64 -24.67
C PRO A 393 -17.64 17.38 -25.13
N SER A 394 -16.58 16.66 -25.55
CA SER A 394 -15.36 17.29 -26.08
C SER A 394 -15.57 17.95 -27.44
N VAL A 395 -16.47 17.41 -28.27
CA VAL A 395 -16.87 18.03 -29.56
C VAL A 395 -17.73 19.27 -29.30
N ILE A 396 -18.57 19.26 -28.26
CA ILE A 396 -19.38 20.42 -27.84
C ILE A 396 -18.47 21.56 -27.34
N ASP A 397 -17.53 21.25 -26.46
CA ASP A 397 -16.57 22.22 -25.89
C ASP A 397 -15.63 22.80 -26.96
N LEU A 398 -15.12 21.96 -27.86
CA LEU A 398 -14.30 22.40 -28.98
C LEU A 398 -15.10 23.29 -29.96
N LYS A 399 -16.36 22.95 -30.28
CA LYS A 399 -17.26 23.80 -31.08
C LYS A 399 -17.52 25.15 -30.40
N ALA A 400 -17.74 25.17 -29.09
CA ALA A 400 -17.93 26.41 -28.33
C ALA A 400 -16.66 27.28 -28.34
N THR A 401 -15.50 26.66 -28.16
CA THR A 401 -14.19 27.31 -28.24
C THR A 401 -13.93 27.88 -29.64
N ILE A 402 -14.13 27.11 -30.70
CA ILE A 402 -14.04 27.56 -32.10
C ILE A 402 -14.97 28.75 -32.35
N LYS A 403 -16.22 28.70 -31.88
CA LYS A 403 -17.19 29.79 -32.01
C LYS A 403 -16.68 31.07 -31.33
N SER A 404 -16.13 30.98 -30.13
CA SER A 404 -15.52 32.13 -29.43
C SER A 404 -14.29 32.66 -30.17
N THR A 405 -13.39 31.79 -30.60
CA THR A 405 -12.20 32.18 -31.39
C THR A 405 -12.60 32.88 -32.70
N LYS A 406 -13.60 32.36 -33.43
CA LYS A 406 -14.16 33.00 -34.63
C LYS A 406 -14.73 34.39 -34.32
N GLN A 407 -15.47 34.56 -33.23
CA GLN A 407 -16.02 35.87 -32.83
C GLN A 407 -14.92 36.89 -32.50
N ASN A 408 -13.91 36.48 -31.72
CA ASN A 408 -12.77 37.33 -31.38
C ASN A 408 -11.97 37.74 -32.63
N LEU A 409 -11.76 36.80 -33.57
CA LEU A 409 -11.13 37.08 -34.86
C LEU A 409 -11.95 38.07 -35.70
N LEU A 410 -13.27 37.90 -35.81
CA LEU A 410 -14.12 38.83 -36.56
C LEU A 410 -14.09 40.25 -35.97
N THR A 411 -14.12 40.38 -34.64
CA THR A 411 -13.95 41.69 -33.97
C THR A 411 -12.59 42.31 -34.29
N TYR A 412 -11.51 41.52 -34.25
CA TYR A 412 -10.17 41.99 -34.63
C TYR A 412 -10.10 42.39 -36.12
N ILE A 413 -10.68 41.59 -37.03
CA ILE A 413 -10.70 41.88 -38.47
C ILE A 413 -11.42 43.20 -38.75
N VAL A 414 -12.57 43.45 -38.10
CA VAL A 414 -13.29 44.73 -38.25
C VAL A 414 -12.41 45.90 -37.81
N ASN A 415 -11.71 45.77 -36.67
CA ASN A 415 -10.81 46.81 -36.17
C ASN A 415 -9.59 47.02 -37.08
N ALA A 416 -8.94 45.95 -37.52
CA ALA A 416 -7.81 45.99 -38.46
C ALA A 416 -8.21 46.58 -39.82
N ARG A 417 -9.39 46.21 -40.33
CA ARG A 417 -9.98 46.75 -41.56
C ARG A 417 -10.24 48.26 -41.44
N ASN A 418 -10.79 48.71 -40.31
CA ASN A 418 -11.01 50.13 -40.05
C ASN A 418 -9.68 50.91 -39.97
N ALA A 419 -8.66 50.36 -39.30
CA ALA A 419 -7.33 50.97 -39.24
C ALA A 419 -6.64 51.01 -40.62
N ALA A 420 -6.77 49.95 -41.43
CA ALA A 420 -6.27 49.92 -42.81
C ALA A 420 -7.01 50.90 -43.73
N PHE A 421 -8.33 51.08 -43.57
CA PHE A 421 -9.07 52.13 -44.27
C PHE A 421 -8.59 53.54 -43.89
N GLN A 422 -8.35 53.81 -42.60
CA GLN A 422 -7.77 55.09 -42.15
C GLN A 422 -6.36 55.31 -42.73
N ARG A 423 -5.52 54.26 -42.80
CA ARG A 423 -4.22 54.32 -43.48
C ARG A 423 -4.35 54.67 -44.96
N ILE A 424 -5.28 54.02 -45.69
CA ILE A 424 -5.53 54.35 -47.09
C ILE A 424 -6.02 55.79 -47.25
N GLN A 425 -6.92 56.28 -46.39
CA GLN A 425 -7.36 57.68 -46.43
C GLN A 425 -6.20 58.65 -46.19
N ASN A 426 -5.33 58.37 -45.23
CA ASN A 426 -4.14 59.19 -44.99
C ASN A 426 -3.18 59.19 -46.19
N ILE A 427 -2.91 58.02 -46.77
CA ILE A 427 -2.09 57.89 -47.98
C ILE A 427 -2.76 58.59 -49.17
N GLU A 428 -4.08 58.52 -49.31
CA GLU A 428 -4.81 59.24 -50.36
C GLU A 428 -4.78 60.76 -50.17
N MET A 429 -4.78 61.28 -48.95
CA MET A 429 -4.57 62.70 -48.69
C MET A 429 -3.17 63.15 -49.13
N GLU A 430 -2.13 62.40 -48.79
CA GLU A 430 -0.75 62.66 -49.26
C GLU A 430 -0.66 62.60 -50.80
N VAL A 431 -1.12 61.49 -51.42
CA VAL A 431 -1.13 61.33 -52.89
C VAL A 431 -1.88 62.48 -53.56
N ASN A 432 -3.02 62.92 -53.02
CA ASN A 432 -3.78 64.06 -53.57
C ASN A 432 -3.02 65.39 -53.42
N ALA A 433 -2.30 65.63 -52.32
CA ALA A 433 -1.49 66.82 -52.14
C ALA A 433 -0.33 66.88 -53.16
N TYR A 434 0.41 65.78 -53.33
CA TYR A 434 1.45 65.69 -54.35
C TYR A 434 0.89 65.74 -55.78
N THR A 435 -0.27 65.13 -56.05
CA THR A 435 -0.95 65.20 -57.36
C THR A 435 -1.49 66.60 -57.67
N TYR A 436 -1.89 67.38 -56.65
CA TYR A 436 -2.23 68.79 -56.82
C TYR A 436 -1.02 69.60 -57.28
N ASN A 437 0.15 69.39 -56.67
CA ASN A 437 1.40 70.02 -57.08
C ASN A 437 1.83 69.61 -58.51
N ALA A 438 1.48 68.39 -58.95
CA ALA A 438 1.70 67.91 -60.31
C ALA A 438 0.79 68.56 -61.39
N LYS A 439 -0.17 69.43 -61.04
CA LYS A 439 -1.08 70.06 -62.03
C LYS A 439 -0.39 70.92 -63.08
N HIS A 440 0.81 71.43 -62.80
CA HIS A 440 1.62 72.19 -63.76
C HIS A 440 2.21 71.33 -64.90
N ILE A 441 2.06 70.01 -64.82
CA ILE A 441 2.59 69.07 -65.83
C ILE A 441 1.55 68.85 -66.95
N PRO A 442 1.92 69.02 -68.24
CA PRO A 442 1.07 68.77 -69.41
C PRO A 442 0.27 67.45 -69.38
N THR A 443 -0.97 67.50 -69.88
CA THR A 443 -1.92 66.37 -69.88
C THR A 443 -1.37 65.08 -70.49
N LYS A 444 -0.61 65.19 -71.59
CA LYS A 444 0.05 64.04 -72.26
C LYS A 444 1.11 63.36 -71.38
N GLN A 445 1.84 64.14 -70.58
CA GLN A 445 2.88 63.64 -69.68
C GLN A 445 2.25 63.00 -68.41
N ARG A 446 1.13 63.52 -67.91
CA ARG A 446 0.42 62.90 -66.77
C ARG A 446 -0.09 61.49 -67.07
N GLY A 447 -0.68 61.28 -68.25
CA GLY A 447 -1.24 59.97 -68.63
C GLY A 447 -0.21 58.83 -68.73
N ILE A 448 1.01 59.13 -69.20
CA ILE A 448 2.08 58.13 -69.25
C ILE A 448 2.67 57.83 -67.87
N VAL A 449 2.82 58.85 -67.01
CA VAL A 449 3.23 58.68 -65.61
C VAL A 449 2.23 57.82 -64.84
N ASP A 450 0.92 58.01 -65.02
CA ASP A 450 -0.10 57.19 -64.36
C ASP A 450 0.01 55.69 -64.70
N ILE A 451 0.41 55.36 -65.93
CA ILE A 451 0.62 53.97 -66.36
C ILE A 451 1.96 53.46 -65.83
N GLN A 452 3.03 54.25 -65.89
CA GLN A 452 4.36 53.87 -65.37
C GLN A 452 4.35 53.68 -63.85
N ARG A 453 3.60 54.50 -63.11
CA ARG A 453 3.34 54.34 -61.67
C ARG A 453 2.68 52.99 -61.36
N LYS A 454 1.62 52.63 -62.09
CA LYS A 454 0.96 51.33 -61.94
C LYS A 454 1.88 50.16 -62.29
N SER A 455 2.68 50.32 -63.36
CA SER A 455 3.69 49.33 -63.77
C SER A 455 4.74 49.12 -62.67
N LYS A 456 5.34 50.20 -62.15
CA LYS A 456 6.35 50.14 -61.07
C LYS A 456 5.80 49.50 -59.80
N VAL A 457 4.58 49.86 -59.38
CA VAL A 457 3.94 49.26 -58.20
C VAL A 457 3.63 47.77 -58.40
N SER A 458 3.21 47.37 -59.61
CA SER A 458 3.01 45.96 -59.95
C SER A 458 4.32 45.16 -60.02
N GLU A 459 5.39 45.75 -60.53
CA GLU A 459 6.75 45.19 -60.55
C GLU A 459 7.30 45.01 -59.12
N ASP A 460 7.18 46.04 -58.27
CA ASP A 460 7.60 45.98 -56.87
C ASP A 460 6.84 44.91 -56.08
N LEU A 461 5.52 44.79 -56.30
CA LEU A 461 4.71 43.75 -55.66
C LEU A 461 5.05 42.35 -56.18
N TYR A 462 5.35 42.22 -57.49
CA TYR A 462 5.83 40.98 -58.08
C TYR A 462 7.17 40.54 -57.45
N ASN A 463 8.11 41.48 -57.30
CA ASN A 463 9.40 41.24 -56.66
C ASN A 463 9.23 40.86 -55.18
N PHE A 464 8.39 41.55 -54.41
CA PHE A 464 8.06 41.18 -53.03
C PHE A 464 7.53 39.75 -52.92
N LEU A 465 6.62 39.33 -53.82
CA LEU A 465 6.11 37.95 -53.82
C LEU A 465 7.16 36.93 -54.27
N LEU A 466 8.09 37.29 -55.16
CA LEU A 466 9.23 36.43 -55.51
C LEU A 466 10.20 36.26 -54.33
N GLU A 467 10.53 37.34 -53.61
CA GLU A 467 11.31 37.30 -52.38
C GLU A 467 10.61 36.43 -51.32
N LYS A 468 9.30 36.62 -51.13
CA LYS A 468 8.52 35.80 -50.19
C LYS A 468 8.52 34.33 -50.60
N LYS A 469 8.31 34.02 -51.89
CA LYS A 469 8.39 32.66 -52.44
C LYS A 469 9.76 32.02 -52.20
N ALA A 470 10.84 32.77 -52.43
CA ALA A 470 12.20 32.31 -52.17
C ALA A 470 12.41 32.01 -50.69
N SER A 471 11.98 32.92 -49.80
CA SER A 471 12.09 32.73 -48.34
C SER A 471 11.31 31.48 -47.87
N THR A 472 10.09 31.26 -48.36
CA THR A 472 9.28 30.07 -48.04
C THR A 472 9.93 28.78 -48.54
N LYS A 473 10.56 28.78 -49.73
CA LYS A 473 11.31 27.61 -50.24
C LYS A 473 12.57 27.30 -49.42
N ILE A 474 13.30 28.33 -48.99
CA ILE A 474 14.48 28.19 -48.12
C ILE A 474 14.05 27.67 -46.74
N ALA A 475 12.95 28.20 -46.20
CA ALA A 475 12.35 27.69 -44.97
C ALA A 475 11.95 26.21 -45.12
N LYS A 476 11.34 25.81 -46.25
CA LYS A 476 10.97 24.41 -46.53
C LYS A 476 12.17 23.47 -46.46
N ALA A 477 13.27 23.85 -47.10
CA ALA A 477 14.51 23.08 -47.10
C ALA A 477 15.17 22.99 -45.72
N SER A 478 14.77 23.85 -44.77
CA SER A 478 15.26 23.90 -43.39
C SER A 478 14.33 23.23 -42.38
N ILE A 479 13.18 22.67 -42.82
CA ILE A 479 12.25 21.97 -41.93
C ILE A 479 12.90 20.65 -41.48
N VAL A 480 13.15 20.53 -40.18
CA VAL A 480 13.57 19.30 -39.50
C VAL A 480 12.43 18.80 -38.59
N PRO A 481 12.41 17.51 -38.18
CA PRO A 481 11.43 17.02 -37.22
C PRO A 481 11.59 17.74 -35.86
N GLU A 482 10.52 18.41 -35.41
CA GLU A 482 10.45 19.12 -34.12
C GLU A 482 10.50 18.18 -32.90
N VAL A 483 10.29 16.88 -33.14
CA VAL A 483 10.24 15.82 -32.12
C VAL A 483 11.53 14.99 -32.17
N LYS A 484 12.43 15.25 -31.22
CA LYS A 484 13.70 14.52 -31.08
C LYS A 484 13.59 13.44 -30.00
N LEU A 485 14.01 12.23 -30.34
CA LEU A 485 14.16 11.14 -29.36
C LEU A 485 15.36 11.45 -28.44
N ILE A 486 15.12 11.50 -27.13
CA ILE A 486 16.16 11.66 -26.10
C ILE A 486 16.54 10.30 -25.53
N GLU A 487 15.54 9.50 -25.15
CA GLU A 487 15.72 8.13 -24.68
C GLU A 487 14.89 7.16 -25.51
N SER A 488 15.55 6.23 -26.20
CA SER A 488 14.88 5.18 -26.96
C SER A 488 14.01 4.29 -26.06
N PRO A 489 12.85 3.81 -26.55
CA PRO A 489 11.96 2.95 -25.78
C PRO A 489 12.67 1.75 -25.17
N ARG A 490 12.64 1.65 -23.83
CA ARG A 490 13.29 0.56 -23.10
C ARG A 490 12.43 0.04 -21.95
N TYR A 491 12.70 -1.22 -21.58
CA TYR A 491 12.13 -1.83 -20.39
C TYR A 491 12.69 -1.18 -19.11
N VAL A 492 11.79 -0.76 -18.22
CA VAL A 492 12.12 -0.07 -16.95
C VAL A 492 12.11 -1.06 -15.78
N GLY A 493 11.14 -1.97 -15.76
CA GLY A 493 10.94 -2.91 -14.66
C GLY A 493 9.51 -3.42 -14.54
N VAL A 494 9.27 -4.23 -13.51
CA VAL A 494 7.92 -4.64 -13.09
C VAL A 494 7.26 -3.46 -12.36
N ASP A 495 6.08 -3.06 -12.82
CA ASP A 495 5.27 -2.00 -12.22
C ASP A 495 4.29 -2.57 -11.18
N SER A 496 3.65 -3.70 -11.52
CA SER A 496 2.74 -4.40 -10.60
C SER A 496 2.69 -5.90 -10.87
N PRO A 497 2.33 -6.72 -9.87
CA PRO A 497 2.18 -6.39 -8.46
C PRO A 497 3.53 -6.23 -7.74
N ASN A 498 3.56 -5.44 -6.67
CA ASN A 498 4.73 -5.34 -5.80
C ASN A 498 4.83 -6.59 -4.89
N ILE A 499 5.48 -7.64 -5.40
CA ILE A 499 5.62 -8.94 -4.71
C ILE A 499 6.18 -8.79 -3.27
N PRO A 500 7.30 -8.07 -3.02
CA PRO A 500 7.80 -7.88 -1.65
C PRO A 500 6.81 -7.19 -0.70
N ALA A 501 6.02 -6.24 -1.19
CA ALA A 501 5.02 -5.56 -0.36
C ALA A 501 3.87 -6.50 0.03
N ILE A 502 3.40 -7.33 -0.91
CA ILE A 502 2.34 -8.32 -0.64
C ILE A 502 2.85 -9.37 0.35
N GLU A 503 4.01 -9.97 0.12
CA GLU A 503 4.58 -10.98 1.03
C GLU A 503 4.79 -10.42 2.45
N LYS A 504 5.27 -9.17 2.55
CA LYS A 504 5.38 -8.45 3.83
C LYS A 504 4.02 -8.26 4.51
N GLN A 505 2.96 -7.94 3.76
CA GLN A 505 1.61 -7.79 4.31
C GLN A 505 1.07 -9.12 4.86
N PHE A 506 1.27 -10.24 4.16
CA PHE A 506 0.91 -11.56 4.68
C PHE A 506 1.67 -11.90 5.97
N VAL A 507 2.99 -11.68 6.01
CA VAL A 507 3.82 -11.96 7.21
C VAL A 507 3.40 -11.10 8.40
N THR A 508 3.15 -9.80 8.21
CA THR A 508 2.70 -8.93 9.31
C THR A 508 1.32 -9.32 9.83
N THR A 509 0.37 -9.64 8.95
CA THR A 509 -0.95 -10.16 9.35
C THR A 509 -0.83 -11.48 10.13
N GLY A 510 0.01 -12.42 9.67
CA GLY A 510 0.28 -13.67 10.37
C GLY A 510 0.88 -13.46 11.77
N PHE A 511 1.74 -12.46 11.93
CA PHE A 511 2.32 -12.08 13.22
C PHE A 511 1.29 -11.47 14.19
N PHE A 512 0.40 -10.59 13.71
CA PHE A 512 -0.69 -10.05 14.53
C PHE A 512 -1.66 -11.16 14.98
N ILE A 513 -2.01 -12.10 14.10
CA ILE A 513 -2.84 -13.27 14.44
C ILE A 513 -2.14 -14.13 15.50
N ALA A 514 -0.82 -14.34 15.38
CA ALA A 514 -0.04 -15.07 16.37
C ALA A 514 -0.07 -14.40 17.76
N ILE A 515 0.12 -13.07 17.82
CA ILE A 515 -0.01 -12.30 19.06
C ILE A 515 -1.41 -12.42 19.65
N LEU A 516 -2.46 -12.28 18.84
CA LEU A 516 -3.85 -12.39 19.29
C LEU A 516 -4.14 -13.77 19.91
N ILE A 517 -3.69 -14.85 19.27
CA ILE A 517 -3.84 -16.23 19.78
C ILE A 517 -3.06 -16.41 21.09
N VAL A 518 -1.85 -15.82 21.20
CA VAL A 518 -1.04 -15.86 22.43
C VAL A 518 -1.73 -15.12 23.58
N ILE A 519 -2.33 -13.95 23.33
CA ILE A 519 -3.09 -13.17 24.32
C ILE A 519 -4.36 -13.92 24.74
N MET A 520 -5.14 -14.46 23.79
CA MET A 520 -6.32 -15.26 24.10
C MET A 520 -5.96 -16.48 24.96
N ARG A 521 -4.92 -17.23 24.57
CA ARG A 521 -4.42 -18.38 25.34
C ARG A 521 -3.91 -17.98 26.74
N PHE A 522 -3.39 -16.77 26.89
CA PHE A 522 -3.01 -16.23 28.20
C PHE A 522 -4.26 -15.94 29.05
N VAL A 523 -5.23 -15.15 28.56
CA VAL A 523 -6.43 -14.73 29.32
C VAL A 523 -7.25 -15.93 29.84
N PHE A 524 -7.37 -17.00 29.04
CA PHE A 524 -8.23 -18.13 29.40
C PHE A 524 -7.55 -19.31 30.12
N PHE A 525 -6.21 -19.46 30.05
CA PHE A 525 -5.53 -20.69 30.50
C PHE A 525 -4.37 -20.51 31.51
N THR A 526 -4.31 -19.39 32.23
CA THR A 526 -3.34 -19.19 33.34
C THR A 526 -3.75 -19.91 34.62
N LYS A 527 -2.85 -20.77 35.14
CA LYS A 527 -2.91 -21.37 36.47
C LYS A 527 -1.95 -20.67 37.43
N ILE A 528 -2.25 -20.75 38.73
CA ILE A 528 -1.42 -20.21 39.81
C ILE A 528 -0.40 -21.29 40.20
N GLU A 529 0.88 -21.06 39.88
CA GLU A 529 1.96 -22.03 40.05
C GLU A 529 2.95 -21.64 41.18
N SER A 530 2.78 -20.46 41.79
CA SER A 530 3.62 -19.97 42.88
C SER A 530 2.84 -19.20 43.97
N VAL A 531 3.48 -19.06 45.14
CA VAL A 531 2.93 -18.39 46.34
C VAL A 531 2.86 -16.88 46.13
N GLU A 532 3.81 -16.30 45.40
CA GLU A 532 3.83 -14.90 45.02
C GLU A 532 2.63 -14.56 44.11
N GLN A 533 2.34 -15.40 43.10
CA GLN A 533 1.17 -15.25 42.24
C GLN A 533 -0.16 -15.37 43.00
N LEU A 534 -0.20 -16.18 44.06
CA LEU A 534 -1.41 -16.29 44.90
C LEU A 534 -1.58 -15.03 45.76
N LYS A 535 -0.49 -14.48 46.31
CA LYS A 535 -0.47 -13.26 47.13
C LYS A 535 -0.83 -12.00 46.33
N GLU A 536 -0.51 -11.95 45.03
CA GLU A 536 -0.93 -10.86 44.12
C GLU A 536 -2.42 -10.88 43.78
N VAL A 537 -3.12 -12.02 43.98
CA VAL A 537 -4.48 -12.26 43.48
C VAL A 537 -5.51 -12.48 44.60
N SER A 538 -5.08 -12.88 45.80
CA SER A 538 -5.97 -13.03 46.96
C SER A 538 -5.89 -11.85 47.93
N LEU A 539 -7.02 -11.58 48.59
CA LEU A 539 -7.12 -10.66 49.72
C LEU A 539 -6.93 -11.37 51.07
N LEU A 540 -6.88 -12.71 51.07
CA LEU A 540 -6.81 -13.55 52.28
C LEU A 540 -5.36 -13.84 52.69
N PRO A 541 -5.06 -14.03 53.99
CA PRO A 541 -3.72 -14.35 54.44
C PRO A 541 -3.21 -15.69 53.87
N LEU A 542 -1.99 -15.69 53.34
CA LEU A 542 -1.33 -16.87 52.78
C LEU A 542 -0.31 -17.41 53.77
N ILE A 543 -0.66 -18.51 54.44
CA ILE A 543 0.05 -19.02 55.63
C ILE A 543 1.06 -20.13 55.32
N GLY A 544 1.12 -20.62 54.08
CA GLY A 544 2.10 -21.65 53.72
C GLY A 544 2.04 -22.11 52.26
N GLY A 545 3.12 -22.80 51.87
CA GLY A 545 3.23 -23.46 50.57
C GLY A 545 3.81 -24.86 50.74
N LEU A 546 3.06 -25.89 50.34
CA LEU A 546 3.48 -27.29 50.48
C LEU A 546 4.18 -27.76 49.18
N PRO A 547 5.45 -28.18 49.24
CA PRO A 547 6.20 -28.63 48.07
C PRO A 547 5.69 -29.98 47.55
N LYS A 548 5.68 -30.15 46.22
CA LYS A 548 5.31 -31.43 45.60
C LYS A 548 6.29 -32.55 46.00
N ILE A 549 5.77 -33.61 46.61
CA ILE A 549 6.47 -34.87 46.86
C ILE A 549 6.61 -35.64 45.53
N LYS A 550 7.79 -36.24 45.28
CA LYS A 550 8.08 -36.93 44.01
C LYS A 550 7.59 -38.38 43.95
N ASN A 551 7.61 -39.11 45.06
CA ASN A 551 7.11 -40.48 45.16
C ASN A 551 5.71 -40.45 45.79
N GLN A 552 4.79 -41.26 45.29
CA GLN A 552 3.42 -41.37 45.81
C GLN A 552 3.25 -42.49 46.84
N GLU A 553 4.33 -43.24 47.12
CA GLU A 553 4.33 -44.47 47.95
C GLU A 553 4.16 -44.21 49.46
N THR A 554 4.26 -42.96 49.92
CA THR A 554 3.96 -42.59 51.30
C THR A 554 2.45 -42.42 51.49
N GLU A 555 1.75 -43.54 51.67
CA GLU A 555 0.33 -43.53 52.03
C GLU A 555 0.10 -42.99 53.45
N GLY A 556 1.08 -43.10 54.35
CA GLY A 556 0.99 -42.62 55.73
C GLY A 556 1.31 -41.13 55.94
N ILE A 557 1.88 -40.84 57.10
CA ILE A 557 2.08 -39.49 57.64
C ILE A 557 3.53 -39.05 57.38
N VAL A 558 3.74 -38.30 56.31
CA VAL A 558 5.06 -37.88 55.83
C VAL A 558 5.85 -37.05 56.86
N THR A 559 5.15 -36.28 57.72
CA THR A 559 5.77 -35.56 58.86
C THR A 559 6.23 -36.48 60.00
N ASN A 560 5.86 -37.76 59.96
CA ASN A 560 6.39 -38.81 60.81
C ASN A 560 7.49 -39.61 60.12
N GLU A 561 7.24 -40.07 58.89
CA GLU A 561 8.13 -40.93 58.11
C GLU A 561 9.45 -40.24 57.71
N ILE A 562 9.44 -38.93 57.42
CA ILE A 562 10.65 -38.20 57.01
C ILE A 562 10.76 -36.86 57.76
N PRO A 563 11.18 -36.86 59.04
CA PRO A 563 11.15 -35.67 59.90
C PRO A 563 11.99 -34.48 59.39
N ASN A 564 13.09 -34.75 58.68
CA ASN A 564 14.02 -33.74 58.14
C ASN A 564 13.75 -33.41 56.66
N SER A 565 12.57 -33.74 56.14
CA SER A 565 12.21 -33.43 54.75
C SER A 565 11.76 -31.98 54.55
N LYS A 566 11.84 -31.49 53.30
CA LYS A 566 11.33 -30.16 52.94
C LYS A 566 9.83 -29.97 53.15
N ILE A 567 9.05 -31.06 53.13
CA ILE A 567 7.62 -31.02 53.42
C ILE A 567 7.38 -30.95 54.93
N SER A 568 8.19 -31.64 55.75
CA SER A 568 8.16 -31.50 57.21
C SER A 568 8.51 -30.09 57.67
N GLU A 569 9.52 -29.44 57.06
CA GLU A 569 9.81 -28.02 57.31
C GLU A 569 8.66 -27.10 56.86
N ALA A 570 8.00 -27.39 55.72
CA ALA A 570 6.84 -26.62 55.29
C ALA A 570 5.66 -26.70 56.30
N PHE A 571 5.42 -27.87 56.90
CA PHE A 571 4.42 -28.01 57.97
C PHE A 571 4.86 -27.38 59.30
N ARG A 572 6.16 -27.42 59.66
CA ARG A 572 6.69 -26.68 60.82
C ARG A 572 6.48 -25.17 60.65
N ASN A 573 6.75 -24.63 59.46
CA ASN A 573 6.49 -23.23 59.12
C ASN A 573 5.00 -22.89 59.16
N LEU A 574 4.13 -23.77 58.63
CA LEU A 574 2.68 -23.60 58.71
C LEU A 574 2.21 -23.54 60.17
N ARG A 575 2.67 -24.44 61.05
CA ARG A 575 2.40 -24.37 62.49
C ARG A 575 2.88 -23.07 63.13
N THR A 576 4.08 -22.59 62.77
CA THR A 576 4.61 -21.32 63.27
C THR A 576 3.74 -20.15 62.82
N ASN A 577 3.34 -20.12 61.54
CA ASN A 577 2.48 -19.08 60.98
C ASN A 577 1.08 -19.08 61.63
N LEU A 578 0.51 -20.25 61.94
CA LEU A 578 -0.75 -20.36 62.68
C LEU A 578 -0.72 -19.55 63.98
N LYS A 579 0.37 -19.59 64.76
CA LYS A 579 0.51 -18.82 66.00
C LYS A 579 0.43 -17.29 65.83
N TYR A 580 0.66 -16.78 64.62
CA TYR A 580 0.64 -15.34 64.32
C TYR A 580 -0.67 -14.84 63.72
N ILE A 581 -1.60 -15.73 63.37
CA ILE A 581 -2.90 -15.36 62.75
C ILE A 581 -3.83 -14.70 63.77
N ASN A 582 -3.76 -15.13 65.03
CA ASN A 582 -4.66 -14.68 66.08
C ASN A 582 -3.86 -14.51 67.37
N VAL A 583 -3.41 -13.28 67.60
CA VAL A 583 -2.53 -12.91 68.73
C VAL A 583 -3.33 -12.70 70.03
N GLU A 584 -4.64 -12.48 69.91
CA GLU A 584 -5.52 -12.07 71.01
C GLU A 584 -6.33 -13.24 71.62
N SER A 585 -6.35 -14.41 70.98
CA SER A 585 -7.04 -15.60 71.52
C SER A 585 -6.34 -16.91 71.18
N GLU A 586 -6.46 -17.90 72.06
CA GLU A 586 -5.79 -19.20 71.92
C GLU A 586 -6.44 -20.04 70.80
N LEU A 587 -5.75 -20.16 69.67
CA LEU A 587 -6.19 -20.96 68.52
C LEU A 587 -6.27 -22.44 68.88
N LYS A 588 -7.48 -22.93 69.11
CA LYS A 588 -7.73 -24.29 69.59
C LYS A 588 -8.25 -25.21 68.49
N THR A 589 -9.01 -24.68 67.54
CA THR A 589 -9.75 -25.45 66.54
C THR A 589 -9.49 -24.96 65.13
N ILE A 590 -9.06 -25.91 64.28
CA ILE A 590 -8.53 -25.67 62.94
C ILE A 590 -9.31 -26.54 61.96
N LEU A 591 -10.15 -25.92 61.13
CA LEU A 591 -10.82 -26.60 60.02
C LEU A 591 -9.91 -26.64 58.80
N VAL A 592 -9.92 -27.73 58.05
CA VAL A 592 -9.20 -27.85 56.78
C VAL A 592 -10.17 -28.26 55.67
N THR A 593 -10.23 -27.46 54.61
CA THR A 593 -11.05 -27.70 53.42
C THR A 593 -10.29 -27.38 52.14
N SER A 594 -10.95 -27.53 50.98
CA SER A 594 -10.45 -27.15 49.66
C SER A 594 -11.60 -26.77 48.73
N HIS A 595 -11.32 -26.26 47.53
CA HIS A 595 -12.36 -25.94 46.55
C HIS A 595 -12.86 -27.24 45.88
N ALA A 596 -11.96 -28.14 45.51
CA ALA A 596 -12.27 -29.38 44.82
C ALA A 596 -11.73 -30.64 45.54
N PRO A 597 -12.30 -31.83 45.26
CA PRO A 597 -11.74 -33.10 45.70
C PRO A 597 -10.30 -33.30 45.20
N GLY A 598 -9.44 -33.87 46.04
CA GLY A 598 -8.06 -34.21 45.68
C GLY A 598 -7.04 -33.06 45.76
N GLU A 599 -7.42 -31.85 46.18
CA GLU A 599 -6.48 -30.74 46.31
C GLU A 599 -5.48 -30.89 47.46
N GLY A 600 -5.77 -31.76 48.44
CA GLY A 600 -4.85 -32.14 49.52
C GLY A 600 -5.31 -31.77 50.93
N LYS A 601 -6.60 -31.52 51.16
CA LYS A 601 -7.20 -31.25 52.48
C LYS A 601 -6.76 -32.28 53.55
N THR A 602 -7.13 -33.55 53.41
CA THR A 602 -6.81 -34.67 54.32
C THR A 602 -5.31 -34.86 54.54
N PHE A 603 -4.51 -34.67 53.48
CA PHE A 603 -3.05 -34.71 53.59
C PHE A 603 -2.52 -33.57 54.48
N THR A 604 -3.09 -32.36 54.34
CA THR A 604 -2.77 -31.20 55.17
C THR A 604 -3.23 -31.41 56.61
N SER A 605 -4.48 -31.86 56.82
CA SER A 605 -5.10 -32.12 58.12
C SER A 605 -4.28 -33.10 58.97
N VAL A 606 -3.95 -34.27 58.43
CA VAL A 606 -3.24 -35.33 59.17
C VAL A 606 -1.79 -34.91 59.48
N ASN A 607 -1.08 -34.32 58.52
CA ASN A 607 0.32 -33.92 58.73
C ASN A 607 0.43 -32.70 59.67
N LEU A 608 -0.55 -31.80 59.68
CA LEU A 608 -0.65 -30.71 60.65
C LEU A 608 -0.94 -31.22 62.06
N ALA A 609 -1.93 -32.11 62.22
CA ALA A 609 -2.26 -32.71 63.52
C ALA A 609 -1.04 -33.39 64.16
N ASN A 610 -0.27 -34.15 63.39
CA ASN A 610 1.01 -34.73 63.83
C ASN A 610 2.04 -33.66 64.28
N ILE A 611 2.20 -32.58 63.50
CA ILE A 611 3.17 -31.51 63.81
C ILE A 611 2.76 -30.65 65.02
N LEU A 612 1.46 -30.61 65.35
CA LEU A 612 0.92 -30.05 66.59
C LEU A 612 1.17 -31.01 67.77
N ALA A 613 0.80 -32.29 67.65
CA ALA A 613 1.01 -33.30 68.69
C ALA A 613 2.48 -33.44 69.11
N LYS A 614 3.41 -33.38 68.14
CA LYS A 614 4.86 -33.35 68.39
C LYS A 614 5.39 -32.14 69.17
N THR A 615 4.53 -31.20 69.59
CA THR A 615 4.88 -30.16 70.57
C THR A 615 4.58 -30.55 72.03
N GLY A 616 4.14 -31.79 72.27
CA GLY A 616 3.70 -32.27 73.59
C GLY A 616 2.27 -31.84 73.94
N LYS A 617 1.52 -31.31 72.97
CA LYS A 617 0.16 -30.77 73.14
C LYS A 617 -0.88 -31.80 72.75
N LYS A 618 -1.88 -32.04 73.62
CA LYS A 618 -2.97 -32.99 73.37
C LYS A 618 -3.77 -32.58 72.14
N THR A 619 -3.59 -33.29 71.04
CA THR A 619 -4.16 -32.96 69.73
C THR A 619 -5.12 -34.06 69.30
N ILE A 620 -6.30 -33.69 68.82
CA ILE A 620 -7.26 -34.62 68.21
C ILE A 620 -7.55 -34.23 66.77
N ILE A 621 -7.66 -35.22 65.88
CA ILE A 621 -8.18 -35.03 64.52
C ILE A 621 -9.60 -35.62 64.40
N LEU A 622 -10.52 -34.84 63.84
CA LEU A 622 -11.87 -35.25 63.49
C LEU A 622 -11.97 -35.48 61.98
N GLU A 623 -12.53 -36.61 61.58
CA GLU A 623 -12.87 -36.91 60.19
C GLU A 623 -14.34 -36.57 59.91
N LEU A 624 -14.59 -35.32 59.49
CA LEU A 624 -15.93 -34.83 59.12
C LEU A 624 -16.17 -34.78 57.60
N ASP A 625 -15.24 -35.28 56.76
CA ASP A 625 -15.57 -35.70 55.39
C ASP A 625 -16.30 -37.05 55.40
N LEU A 626 -17.53 -37.02 55.91
CA LEU A 626 -18.43 -38.16 56.00
C LEU A 626 -18.87 -38.70 54.62
N HIS A 627 -18.69 -37.93 53.54
CA HIS A 627 -18.97 -38.35 52.16
C HIS A 627 -17.88 -39.26 51.61
N LYS A 628 -16.60 -38.93 51.86
CA LYS A 628 -15.43 -39.68 51.36
C LYS A 628 -14.32 -39.74 52.41
N PRO A 629 -14.52 -40.48 53.52
CA PRO A 629 -13.52 -40.63 54.56
C PRO A 629 -12.22 -41.25 54.03
N ARG A 630 -11.08 -40.71 54.51
CA ARG A 630 -9.70 -41.00 54.09
C ARG A 630 -8.65 -40.80 55.19
N VAL A 631 -9.01 -40.24 56.35
CA VAL A 631 -8.13 -40.05 57.50
C VAL A 631 -7.69 -41.40 58.05
N PHE A 632 -8.62 -42.36 58.20
CA PHE A 632 -8.32 -43.70 58.72
C PHE A 632 -7.18 -44.39 57.94
N GLN A 633 -7.21 -44.31 56.60
CA GLN A 633 -6.16 -44.86 55.71
C GLN A 633 -4.79 -44.22 55.98
N ARG A 634 -4.73 -42.92 56.30
CA ARG A 634 -3.48 -42.20 56.59
C ARG A 634 -2.83 -42.60 57.92
N PHE A 635 -3.59 -43.17 58.84
CA PHE A 635 -3.09 -43.72 60.10
C PHE A 635 -2.81 -45.24 60.01
N GLY A 636 -3.00 -45.86 58.84
CA GLY A 636 -2.83 -47.31 58.65
C GLY A 636 -3.95 -48.15 59.26
N TYR A 637 -5.12 -47.56 59.50
CA TYR A 637 -6.31 -48.27 59.99
C TYR A 637 -7.17 -48.81 58.85
N ASN A 638 -7.91 -49.88 59.14
CA ASN A 638 -9.01 -50.35 58.29
C ASN A 638 -10.22 -49.41 58.39
N ALA A 639 -11.20 -49.60 57.51
CA ALA A 639 -12.46 -48.84 57.56
C ALA A 639 -13.12 -49.01 58.94
N PRO A 640 -13.43 -47.92 59.66
CA PRO A 640 -13.87 -47.99 61.05
C PRO A 640 -15.36 -48.36 61.15
N GLU A 641 -15.67 -49.46 61.86
CA GLU A 641 -17.05 -49.87 62.16
C GLU A 641 -17.74 -48.92 63.17
N LYS A 642 -16.94 -48.19 63.96
CA LYS A 642 -17.38 -47.24 64.98
C LYS A 642 -16.76 -45.87 64.73
N GLY A 643 -17.53 -44.80 64.92
CA GLY A 643 -17.02 -43.44 64.73
C GLY A 643 -18.06 -42.36 64.98
N ILE A 644 -17.81 -41.17 64.43
CA ILE A 644 -18.65 -39.98 64.60
C ILE A 644 -20.10 -40.26 64.18
N THR A 645 -20.34 -41.00 63.10
CA THR A 645 -21.69 -41.34 62.63
C THR A 645 -22.45 -42.25 63.59
N THR A 646 -21.78 -43.26 64.18
CA THR A 646 -22.41 -44.16 65.15
C THR A 646 -22.73 -43.46 66.48
N TYR A 647 -21.91 -42.49 66.91
CA TYR A 647 -22.20 -41.65 68.08
C TYR A 647 -23.42 -40.73 67.85
N ILE A 648 -23.51 -40.09 66.69
CA ILE A 648 -24.67 -39.26 66.31
C ILE A 648 -25.95 -40.13 66.32
N ASN A 649 -25.88 -41.34 65.80
CA ASN A 649 -26.98 -42.32 65.88
C ASN A 649 -27.24 -42.89 67.29
N GLY A 650 -26.41 -42.59 68.29
CA GLY A 650 -26.57 -43.06 69.67
C GLY A 650 -26.24 -44.54 69.87
N GLN A 651 -25.49 -45.14 68.96
CA GLN A 651 -25.04 -46.54 69.03
C GLN A 651 -23.79 -46.72 69.90
N HIS A 652 -23.00 -45.65 70.07
CA HIS A 652 -21.75 -45.62 70.82
C HIS A 652 -21.62 -44.31 71.59
N ASP A 653 -20.97 -44.36 72.76
CA ASP A 653 -20.67 -43.18 73.57
C ASP A 653 -19.46 -42.40 73.03
N ILE A 654 -19.38 -41.11 73.36
CA ILE A 654 -18.33 -40.22 72.84
C ILE A 654 -16.91 -40.67 73.21
N ASN A 655 -16.74 -41.40 74.32
CA ASN A 655 -15.46 -41.96 74.73
C ASN A 655 -15.08 -43.23 73.95
N GLU A 656 -16.05 -43.98 73.42
CA GLU A 656 -15.80 -45.22 72.67
C GLU A 656 -15.29 -44.96 71.25
N ILE A 657 -15.53 -43.76 70.71
CA ILE A 657 -15.12 -43.35 69.36
C ILE A 657 -13.77 -42.63 69.33
N ILE A 658 -13.10 -42.48 70.47
CA ILE A 658 -11.77 -41.86 70.61
C ILE A 658 -10.71 -42.94 70.46
N ILE A 659 -9.88 -42.83 69.41
CA ILE A 659 -8.77 -43.75 69.15
C ILE A 659 -7.46 -43.01 69.43
N GLN A 660 -6.62 -43.55 70.31
CA GLN A 660 -5.23 -43.11 70.45
C GLN A 660 -4.46 -43.53 69.20
N SER A 661 -3.78 -42.59 68.53
CA SER A 661 -2.97 -42.92 67.35
C SER A 661 -1.61 -43.51 67.73
N GLN A 662 -0.89 -44.06 66.75
CA GLN A 662 0.51 -44.49 66.89
C GLN A 662 1.50 -43.34 67.19
N ILE A 663 1.02 -42.10 67.35
CA ILE A 663 1.81 -40.91 67.63
C ILE A 663 1.43 -40.36 69.00
N ASP A 664 2.42 -40.14 69.85
CA ASP A 664 2.24 -39.56 71.19
C ASP A 664 1.48 -38.23 71.15
N ASN A 665 0.52 -38.08 72.08
CA ASN A 665 -0.37 -36.92 72.20
C ASN A 665 -1.31 -36.68 71.00
N LEU A 666 -1.37 -37.57 70.00
CA LEU A 666 -2.30 -37.49 68.89
C LEU A 666 -3.41 -38.54 68.99
N PHE A 667 -4.64 -38.06 69.01
CA PHE A 667 -5.89 -38.83 69.06
C PHE A 667 -6.66 -38.63 67.76
N CYS A 668 -7.56 -39.54 67.41
CA CYS A 668 -8.47 -39.39 66.28
C CYS A 668 -9.89 -39.87 66.60
N MET A 669 -10.89 -39.12 66.14
CA MET A 669 -12.25 -39.60 65.94
C MET A 669 -12.47 -39.75 64.43
N LEU A 670 -12.66 -40.98 63.98
CA LEU A 670 -12.86 -41.31 62.58
C LEU A 670 -14.35 -41.21 62.20
N ALA A 671 -14.66 -41.13 60.91
CA ALA A 671 -16.03 -40.93 60.44
C ALA A 671 -17.00 -42.02 60.94
N GLY A 672 -16.54 -43.28 60.93
CA GLY A 672 -17.41 -44.46 61.06
C GLY A 672 -17.98 -44.89 59.70
N PRO A 673 -19.01 -45.74 59.67
CA PRO A 673 -19.72 -46.11 58.45
C PRO A 673 -20.29 -44.88 57.73
N ILE A 674 -20.21 -44.87 56.40
CA ILE A 674 -20.73 -43.78 55.56
C ILE A 674 -22.24 -43.71 55.72
N PRO A 675 -22.81 -42.58 56.16
CA PRO A 675 -24.24 -42.44 56.41
C PRO A 675 -25.00 -42.15 55.11
N PRO A 676 -26.31 -42.42 55.04
CA PRO A 676 -27.10 -42.15 53.83
C PRO A 676 -27.19 -40.65 53.49
N ASN A 677 -27.30 -39.79 54.52
CA ASN A 677 -27.39 -38.33 54.39
C ASN A 677 -26.28 -37.64 55.22
N PRO A 678 -25.03 -37.54 54.74
CA PRO A 678 -23.92 -37.04 55.56
C PRO A 678 -24.10 -35.60 56.10
N SER A 679 -24.78 -34.73 55.34
CA SER A 679 -25.03 -33.34 55.74
C SER A 679 -25.95 -33.20 56.96
N GLU A 680 -26.92 -34.09 57.14
CA GLU A 680 -27.84 -34.06 58.30
C GLU A 680 -27.08 -34.37 59.61
N TYR A 681 -26.06 -35.23 59.54
CA TYR A 681 -25.22 -35.58 60.68
C TYR A 681 -24.36 -34.38 61.11
N ILE A 682 -23.85 -33.60 60.14
CA ILE A 682 -23.06 -32.38 60.37
C ILE A 682 -23.91 -31.27 61.03
N LEU A 683 -25.20 -31.20 60.70
CA LEU A 683 -26.16 -30.23 61.25
C LEU A 683 -26.82 -30.67 62.58
N SER A 684 -26.52 -31.87 63.08
CA SER A 684 -27.17 -32.43 64.27
C SER A 684 -26.70 -31.77 65.58
N GLU A 685 -27.57 -31.70 66.60
CA GLU A 685 -27.21 -31.16 67.92
C GLU A 685 -26.05 -31.94 68.56
N LYS A 686 -26.00 -33.27 68.37
CA LYS A 686 -24.88 -34.11 68.81
C LYS A 686 -23.54 -33.76 68.14
N MET A 687 -23.54 -33.23 66.92
CA MET A 687 -22.30 -32.70 66.33
C MET A 687 -21.80 -31.48 67.12
N HIS A 688 -22.72 -30.62 67.56
CA HIS A 688 -22.37 -29.48 68.39
C HIS A 688 -21.85 -29.91 69.77
N GLU A 689 -22.49 -30.88 70.41
CA GLU A 689 -22.02 -31.51 71.66
C GLU A 689 -20.61 -32.10 71.51
N LEU A 690 -20.36 -32.84 70.42
CA LEU A 690 -19.04 -33.43 70.12
C LEU A 690 -17.97 -32.34 69.94
N ILE A 691 -18.25 -31.29 69.18
CA ILE A 691 -17.32 -30.16 68.99
C ILE A 691 -17.02 -29.48 70.33
N LEU A 692 -18.02 -29.22 71.17
CA LEU A 692 -17.82 -28.66 72.51
C LEU A 692 -17.00 -29.58 73.42
N PHE A 693 -17.27 -30.89 73.39
CA PHE A 693 -16.51 -31.88 74.15
C PHE A 693 -15.03 -31.90 73.75
N VAL A 694 -14.71 -31.93 72.45
CA VAL A 694 -13.30 -31.93 72.04
C VAL A 694 -12.62 -30.58 72.26
N LYS A 695 -13.35 -29.45 72.10
CA LYS A 695 -12.88 -28.12 72.50
C LYS A 695 -12.56 -28.02 74.00
N LYS A 696 -13.21 -28.82 74.85
CA LYS A 696 -12.93 -28.85 76.30
C LYS A 696 -11.71 -29.72 76.64
N ASN A 697 -11.59 -30.90 76.04
CA ASN A 697 -10.66 -31.94 76.49
C ASN A 697 -9.29 -31.97 75.79
N TYR A 698 -9.15 -31.36 74.61
CA TYR A 698 -7.90 -31.32 73.84
C TYR A 698 -7.37 -29.90 73.72
N GLU A 699 -6.08 -29.72 73.49
CA GLU A 699 -5.42 -28.42 73.29
C GLU A 699 -5.42 -27.99 71.81
N PHE A 700 -5.47 -28.96 70.89
CA PHE A 700 -5.71 -28.71 69.46
C PHE A 700 -6.75 -29.68 68.92
N VAL A 701 -7.69 -29.17 68.12
CA VAL A 701 -8.68 -29.94 67.35
C VAL A 701 -8.48 -29.61 65.86
N VAL A 702 -8.12 -30.60 65.06
CA VAL A 702 -8.00 -30.46 63.60
C VAL A 702 -9.19 -31.16 62.95
N ILE A 703 -9.90 -30.49 62.06
CA ILE A 703 -11.12 -31.03 61.44
C ILE A 703 -10.90 -31.17 59.93
N ASP A 704 -10.87 -32.41 59.42
CA ASP A 704 -10.91 -32.67 57.97
C ASP A 704 -12.35 -32.61 57.48
N THR A 705 -12.63 -31.81 56.44
CA THR A 705 -14.01 -31.52 55.97
C THR A 705 -14.13 -31.68 54.47
N PRO A 706 -15.34 -31.94 53.91
CA PRO A 706 -15.52 -32.04 52.46
C PRO A 706 -15.18 -30.71 51.76
N PRO A 707 -14.95 -30.71 50.43
CA PRO A 707 -14.57 -29.50 49.70
C PRO A 707 -15.69 -28.44 49.66
N ALA A 708 -15.40 -27.25 50.21
CA ALA A 708 -16.29 -26.08 50.27
C ALA A 708 -16.74 -25.55 48.90
N GLY A 709 -16.06 -25.90 47.80
CA GLY A 709 -16.50 -25.56 46.45
C GLY A 709 -17.63 -26.43 45.90
N ILE A 710 -18.02 -27.50 46.61
CA ILE A 710 -19.07 -28.45 46.18
C ILE A 710 -20.10 -28.70 47.29
N LEU A 711 -19.70 -28.69 48.56
CA LEU A 711 -20.55 -29.10 49.69
C LEU A 711 -20.59 -28.04 50.81
N SER A 712 -21.81 -27.69 51.23
CA SER A 712 -22.10 -26.67 52.26
C SER A 712 -21.67 -27.08 53.67
N ASP A 713 -21.50 -28.37 53.94
CA ASP A 713 -21.16 -28.93 55.26
C ASP A 713 -19.93 -28.25 55.88
N SER A 714 -18.90 -27.99 55.05
CA SER A 714 -17.70 -27.29 55.49
C SER A 714 -17.94 -25.81 55.80
N LEU A 715 -18.81 -25.12 55.05
CA LEU A 715 -19.18 -23.72 55.28
C LEU A 715 -19.96 -23.52 56.59
N TYR A 716 -20.78 -24.51 56.96
CA TYR A 716 -21.44 -24.55 58.27
C TYR A 716 -20.40 -24.72 59.39
N LEU A 717 -19.53 -25.72 59.28
CA LEU A 717 -18.49 -26.01 60.28
C LEU A 717 -17.49 -24.85 60.47
N MET A 718 -17.23 -24.03 59.44
CA MET A 718 -16.37 -22.83 59.54
C MET A 718 -16.84 -21.83 60.61
N GLN A 719 -18.12 -21.82 60.97
CA GLN A 719 -18.68 -20.91 61.97
C GLN A 719 -18.36 -21.34 63.42
N PHE A 720 -17.96 -22.59 63.63
CA PHE A 720 -17.71 -23.17 64.95
C PHE A 720 -16.22 -23.36 65.26
N VAL A 721 -15.32 -22.89 64.38
CA VAL A 721 -13.86 -23.03 64.52
C VAL A 721 -13.15 -21.69 64.61
N ASP A 722 -12.00 -21.69 65.26
CA ASP A 722 -11.24 -20.47 65.53
C ASP A 722 -10.39 -20.07 64.31
N THR A 723 -10.03 -21.04 63.45
CA THR A 723 -9.42 -20.77 62.14
C THR A 723 -9.73 -21.82 61.08
N THR A 724 -9.74 -21.40 59.81
CA THR A 724 -9.94 -22.26 58.65
C THR A 724 -8.73 -22.21 57.72
N ILE A 725 -8.20 -23.37 57.34
CA ILE A 725 -7.18 -23.55 56.32
C ILE A 725 -7.85 -24.00 55.01
N PHE A 726 -7.77 -23.13 54.00
CA PHE A 726 -8.27 -23.42 52.66
C PHE A 726 -7.12 -23.85 51.75
N VAL A 727 -7.10 -25.14 51.38
CA VAL A 727 -6.04 -25.73 50.56
C VAL A 727 -6.36 -25.57 49.08
N LEU A 728 -5.47 -24.92 48.34
CA LEU A 728 -5.50 -24.78 46.88
C LEU A 728 -4.38 -25.61 46.25
N ASN A 729 -4.64 -26.38 45.19
CA ASN A 729 -3.58 -27.15 44.51
C ASN A 729 -3.11 -26.45 43.23
N THR A 730 -1.79 -26.33 42.98
CA THR A 730 -1.25 -25.67 41.76
C THR A 730 -1.77 -26.26 40.43
N LYS A 731 -2.32 -27.48 40.42
CA LYS A 731 -2.96 -28.08 39.23
C LYS A 731 -4.34 -27.47 38.91
N SER A 732 -5.07 -26.99 39.90
CA SER A 732 -6.47 -26.51 39.83
C SER A 732 -6.61 -25.02 40.16
N ALA A 733 -5.65 -24.45 40.90
CA ALA A 733 -5.65 -23.06 41.31
C ALA A 733 -5.65 -22.11 40.09
N THR A 734 -6.71 -21.33 39.98
CA THR A 734 -6.87 -20.27 38.97
C THR A 734 -7.42 -19.02 39.66
N LYS A 735 -7.33 -17.85 39.02
CA LYS A 735 -7.91 -16.60 39.55
C LYS A 735 -9.42 -16.72 39.84
N ARG A 736 -10.15 -17.55 39.08
CA ARG A 736 -11.58 -17.84 39.34
C ARG A 736 -11.79 -18.55 40.69
N VAL A 737 -10.95 -19.55 40.99
CA VAL A 737 -11.01 -20.27 42.28
C VAL A 737 -10.65 -19.34 43.44
N VAL A 738 -9.62 -18.51 43.31
CA VAL A 738 -9.25 -17.55 44.37
C VAL A 738 -10.36 -16.53 44.63
N ASN A 739 -10.97 -15.98 43.58
CA ASN A 739 -12.11 -15.07 43.70
C ASN A 739 -13.30 -15.74 44.40
N PHE A 740 -13.57 -17.01 44.12
CA PHE A 740 -14.62 -17.79 44.80
C PHE A 740 -14.36 -17.93 46.32
N VAL A 741 -13.12 -18.17 46.73
CA VAL A 741 -12.77 -18.23 48.18
C VAL A 741 -12.89 -16.85 48.84
N ASN A 742 -12.46 -15.78 48.15
CA ASN A 742 -12.65 -14.41 48.64
C ASN A 742 -14.16 -14.10 48.84
N GLN A 743 -15.01 -14.49 47.87
CA GLN A 743 -16.47 -14.31 47.95
C GLN A 743 -17.11 -15.10 49.11
N ILE A 744 -16.63 -16.33 49.40
CA ILE A 744 -17.09 -17.08 50.57
C ILE A 744 -16.77 -16.33 51.87
N ALA A 745 -15.53 -15.84 52.02
CA ALA A 745 -15.10 -15.11 53.21
C ALA A 745 -15.93 -13.83 53.42
N GLU A 746 -16.13 -13.05 52.36
CA GLU A 746 -16.90 -11.80 52.38
C GLU A 746 -18.39 -12.03 52.65
N THR A 747 -19.02 -12.94 51.91
CA THR A 747 -20.48 -13.19 51.99
C THR A 747 -20.89 -13.75 53.35
N ASN A 748 -20.11 -14.68 53.90
CA ASN A 748 -20.40 -15.32 55.19
C ASN A 748 -19.76 -14.59 56.38
N LYS A 749 -19.06 -13.47 56.15
CA LYS A 749 -18.32 -12.68 57.14
C LYS A 749 -17.28 -13.50 57.95
N ILE A 750 -16.69 -14.53 57.32
CA ILE A 750 -15.72 -15.41 57.98
C ILE A 750 -14.32 -14.81 57.82
N SER A 751 -13.86 -14.08 58.84
CA SER A 751 -12.55 -13.42 58.88
C SER A 751 -11.36 -14.39 59.08
N THR A 752 -11.62 -15.67 59.34
CA THR A 752 -10.63 -16.64 59.84
C THR A 752 -10.09 -17.60 58.77
N ILE A 753 -10.39 -17.35 57.48
CA ILE A 753 -9.92 -18.17 56.34
C ILE A 753 -8.49 -17.80 55.93
N ASN A 754 -7.63 -18.82 55.89
CA ASN A 754 -6.21 -18.72 55.57
C ASN A 754 -5.85 -19.67 54.42
N LEU A 755 -5.10 -19.20 53.43
CA LEU A 755 -4.76 -19.97 52.24
C LEU A 755 -3.48 -20.80 52.41
N VAL A 756 -3.48 -22.01 51.83
CA VAL A 756 -2.30 -22.87 51.67
C VAL A 756 -2.20 -23.36 50.24
N LEU A 757 -1.06 -23.14 49.58
CA LEU A 757 -0.83 -23.61 48.21
C LEU A 757 -0.09 -24.95 48.18
N ASN A 758 -0.74 -26.01 47.71
CA ASN A 758 -0.21 -27.37 47.65
C ASN A 758 0.34 -27.75 46.25
N GLU A 759 1.19 -28.78 46.22
CA GLU A 759 1.90 -29.31 45.05
C GLU A 759 2.86 -28.31 44.35
N ILE A 760 3.49 -27.40 45.09
CA ILE A 760 4.44 -26.43 44.51
C ILE A 760 5.63 -27.15 43.85
N ARG A 761 5.82 -26.93 42.55
CA ARG A 761 6.85 -27.59 41.74
C ARG A 761 8.24 -26.94 41.96
N ARG A 762 9.31 -27.74 41.83
CA ARG A 762 10.69 -27.31 42.13
C ARG A 762 11.18 -26.05 41.38
N ALA A 763 10.58 -25.68 40.25
CA ALA A 763 10.98 -24.50 39.49
C ALA A 763 10.68 -23.17 40.19
N SER A 764 9.58 -23.05 40.95
CA SER A 764 9.25 -21.84 41.72
C SER A 764 10.01 -21.72 43.05
N GLN A 765 10.71 -22.79 43.49
CA GLN A 765 11.45 -22.79 44.76
C GLN A 765 12.65 -21.83 44.80
N ARG A 766 13.20 -21.39 43.64
CA ARG A 766 14.23 -20.33 43.60
C ARG A 766 13.70 -18.95 44.02
N TYR A 767 12.39 -18.73 43.98
CA TYR A 767 11.75 -17.50 44.47
C TYR A 767 11.31 -17.63 45.93
N TYR A 768 10.79 -18.80 46.33
CA TYR A 768 10.29 -19.09 47.68
C TYR A 768 11.28 -18.73 48.81
N TYR A 769 12.59 -18.96 48.60
CA TYR A 769 13.64 -18.63 49.58
C TYR A 769 14.18 -17.19 49.51
N LYS A 770 13.73 -16.35 48.57
CA LYS A 770 14.16 -14.94 48.46
C LYS A 770 13.18 -13.93 49.06
N GLY A 771 11.95 -14.34 49.37
CA GLY A 771 10.85 -13.43 49.75
C GLY A 771 10.51 -13.31 51.24
N TYR A 772 11.07 -14.15 52.11
CA TYR A 772 10.69 -14.26 53.54
C TYR A 772 11.92 -14.16 54.47
N GLY A 773 12.66 -13.05 54.36
CA GLY A 773 13.89 -12.79 55.13
C GLY A 773 13.93 -11.40 55.77
N TYR A 774 12.95 -11.07 56.61
CA TYR A 774 12.92 -9.93 57.55
C TYR A 774 11.92 -10.30 58.67
N SER A 775 12.11 -10.00 59.96
CA SER A 775 13.15 -9.24 60.66
C SER A 775 13.32 -9.76 62.10
N TYR A 776 14.37 -9.30 62.80
CA TYR A 776 14.82 -9.60 64.19
C TYR A 776 15.60 -10.90 64.44
N GLY A 777 16.83 -10.74 64.93
CA GLY A 777 17.71 -11.80 65.44
C GLY A 777 19.19 -11.53 65.20
N TYR A 778 19.90 -10.95 66.18
CA TYR A 778 21.36 -10.82 66.14
C TYR A 778 22.04 -12.21 66.20
N GLY A 779 23.13 -12.40 65.45
CA GLY A 779 23.96 -13.61 65.57
C GLY A 779 25.14 -13.64 64.59
N TYR A 780 26.36 -13.45 65.10
CA TYR A 780 27.59 -13.72 64.36
C TYR A 780 27.74 -15.23 64.10
N GLY A 781 28.15 -15.63 62.89
CA GLY A 781 28.41 -17.03 62.55
C GLY A 781 29.20 -17.15 61.24
N TYR A 782 30.45 -17.61 61.33
CA TYR A 782 31.39 -17.68 60.21
C TYR A 782 30.97 -18.69 59.13
N GLY A 783 30.97 -18.25 57.86
CA GLY A 783 30.81 -19.11 56.70
C GLY A 783 32.14 -19.31 55.94
N TYR A 784 32.74 -20.49 56.05
CA TYR A 784 33.92 -20.86 55.27
C TYR A 784 33.59 -20.97 53.77
N GLY A 785 34.12 -20.05 52.96
CA GLY A 785 34.05 -20.11 51.51
C GLY A 785 35.22 -20.87 50.89
N ASN A 786 35.08 -22.17 50.66
CA ASN A 786 36.05 -22.93 49.85
C ASN A 786 35.87 -22.59 48.37
N GLY A 787 36.61 -21.58 47.90
CA GLY A 787 36.78 -21.30 46.47
C GLY A 787 37.94 -22.12 45.90
N TYR A 788 37.66 -23.00 44.93
CA TYR A 788 38.70 -23.58 44.09
C TYR A 788 39.00 -22.64 42.92
N ASN A 789 40.12 -21.92 43.01
CA ASN A 789 40.78 -21.32 41.86
C ASN A 789 41.38 -22.41 40.97
N ASN A 790 41.50 -22.13 39.68
CA ASN A 790 42.59 -22.71 38.88
C ASN A 790 43.24 -21.58 38.08
N TYR A 791 44.54 -21.37 38.32
CA TYR A 791 45.37 -20.36 37.69
C TYR A 791 46.13 -20.96 36.49
N GLY A 792 46.56 -20.13 35.55
CA GLY A 792 47.39 -20.55 34.43
C GLY A 792 47.82 -19.38 33.55
N GLY A 793 48.70 -18.53 34.07
CA GLY A 793 49.30 -17.43 33.31
C GLY A 793 50.82 -17.53 33.30
N TYR A 794 51.41 -17.22 32.15
CA TYR A 794 52.82 -16.85 31.98
C TYR A 794 52.90 -15.76 30.90
N GLY A 795 53.82 -14.81 31.04
CA GLY A 795 54.05 -13.74 30.07
C GLY A 795 55.52 -13.31 30.07
N GLY A 796 55.89 -12.33 29.23
CA GLY A 796 57.22 -11.74 29.27
C GLY A 796 57.58 -10.75 28.15
N TYR A 797 57.96 -9.53 28.56
CA TYR A 797 58.85 -8.54 27.90
C TYR A 797 58.43 -7.86 26.57
N GLY A 798 58.69 -6.55 26.32
CA GLY A 798 59.13 -5.46 27.22
C GLY A 798 59.99 -4.32 26.56
N GLY A 799 59.53 -3.05 26.62
CA GLY A 799 60.29 -1.79 26.34
C GLY A 799 60.43 -1.36 24.86
N TYR A 800 60.52 -0.10 24.40
CA TYR A 800 60.48 1.32 24.91
C TYR A 800 60.06 2.25 23.72
N GLY A 801 59.76 3.57 23.78
CA GLY A 801 59.56 4.55 24.86
C GLY A 801 60.13 5.97 24.58
N GLY A 802 59.34 6.99 24.12
CA GLY A 802 59.89 8.35 23.83
C GLY A 802 58.95 9.53 23.42
N TYR A 803 58.53 10.34 24.40
CA TYR A 803 58.32 11.82 24.49
C TYR A 803 57.77 12.80 23.38
N ARG A 804 57.06 13.83 23.89
CA ARG A 804 56.58 15.15 23.32
C ARG A 804 55.37 15.12 22.35
N GLY A 805 54.43 16.10 22.35
CA GLY A 805 54.15 17.19 23.30
C GLY A 805 53.32 18.39 22.75
N TYR A 806 52.14 18.67 23.36
CA TYR A 806 51.34 19.93 23.38
C TYR A 806 50.62 20.53 22.14
N ARG A 807 49.29 20.80 22.34
CA ARG A 807 48.42 21.97 21.95
C ARG A 807 48.43 22.52 20.50
N ASN A 808 47.40 23.20 19.97
CA ASN A 808 46.11 23.70 20.51
C ASN A 808 45.04 23.79 19.40
N SER A 809 43.79 24.07 19.78
CA SER A 809 42.66 24.46 18.89
C SER A 809 42.76 25.90 18.35
N GLU A 810 42.16 26.20 17.19
CA GLU A 810 41.18 27.31 17.00
C GLU A 810 40.65 27.47 15.54
N THR A 811 39.45 28.03 15.44
CA THR A 811 38.73 28.55 14.24
C THR A 811 38.25 29.97 14.58
N PRO A 812 37.69 30.82 13.68
CA PRO A 812 37.77 30.94 12.20
C PRO A 812 38.04 32.39 11.70
N LYS A 813 38.16 32.63 10.37
CA LYS A 813 37.48 33.73 9.60
C LYS A 813 38.00 33.87 8.13
N PRO A 814 37.21 34.46 7.20
CA PRO A 814 37.63 34.82 5.83
C PRO A 814 38.23 36.25 5.76
N PRO A 815 38.79 36.65 4.61
CA PRO A 815 38.13 37.73 3.84
C PRO A 815 38.23 37.64 2.30
N ASN A 816 37.30 38.36 1.64
CA ASN A 816 37.33 38.97 0.30
C ASN A 816 38.31 38.46 -0.78
N THR A 817 37.77 37.93 -1.88
CA THR A 817 37.76 38.63 -3.18
C THR A 817 36.60 38.13 -4.03
#